data_AF-A0A2N3YM90-F1
#
_entry.id   AF-A0A2N3YM90-F1
#
_cell.length_a   1.000
_cell.length_b   1.000
_cell.length_c   1.000
_cell.angle_alpha   90.00
_cell.angle_beta   90.00
_cell.angle_gamma   90.00
#
_symmetry.space_group_name_H-M   'P 1'
#
loop_
_entity.id
_entity.type
_entity.pdbx_description
1 polymer ?
#
loop_
_entity_poly.entity_id
_entity_poly.type
_entity_poly.pdbx_seq_one_letter_code
_entity_poly.pdbx_strand_id
1 'polypeptide(L)'
;MTAVENPNVSRFARGQALRLRRNADHCSEPAELLELVRRMRSSADSPLLAADLFSGAGGMSLGLEQAGMRVIFGADFDADALETHAHHFAGMSVGWDLGDPERVQEVGAILRSVEIDVVAGGPPCQPFSKAGRSRMRYLVKHGVRERHDKRRDLWQSYLEIVRLAQPRAVIMENVPDMALDREMFILRSIVRRLEDWGYSVQPRVVDTYRYGVPQFRQRLILVAILGGLAFTWPPESSKKVTLGNAIQDLPPVDPQDGWVSEANQAGWRKYAGPKTEFQREMRSSVAPAQADRVYDHVTRRVRPDDEAAFEQLDTKTRYSELPVELKRYRDDIFDDKYKRLDANDLSRTITAHIAKDGYWYIHPEQNRTLTIREAARIQTFPDHFRFAGSPTSAFRQIGNAVPPRLARAVGAAVVDVVERGAPRLAVTTSDTKAALAAWFQSSSAISPWLRTDSRWMVVLGDTILGSESATVIAALWPSVSAWESARKFLENQGRAIEIVGWLGRPGLADQLVEAAMAVVASGGSLDDAQLNRLVTSGTLRATTAQLAMLTVPEGEEPVVANTGALRVAGRYFQGTERWLKNRNSDGRIAVGRLIGFDEESTKAQVALIEVGAKVCTPKAPECRVCPLVSWCRYASDR
;
A
#
# COMPACT_ATOMS: atom_id res chain seq x y z
N MET A 1 22.35 -3.13 -52.84
CA MET A 1 23.12 -3.66 -51.70
C MET A 1 22.16 -3.84 -50.53
N THR A 2 22.22 -5.02 -49.94
CA THR A 2 21.20 -5.69 -49.12
C THR A 2 20.78 -4.95 -47.84
N ALA A 3 19.46 -4.93 -47.60
CA ALA A 3 18.84 -4.44 -46.39
C ALA A 3 19.31 -5.26 -45.17
N VAL A 4 19.93 -4.58 -44.21
CA VAL A 4 20.42 -5.17 -42.96
C VAL A 4 19.23 -5.45 -42.05
N GLU A 5 19.05 -6.73 -41.70
CA GLU A 5 18.12 -7.21 -40.68
C GLU A 5 18.38 -6.50 -39.33
N ASN A 6 17.32 -6.14 -38.61
CA ASN A 6 17.39 -5.49 -37.30
C ASN A 6 17.95 -6.49 -36.24
N PRO A 7 19.16 -6.30 -35.67
CA PRO A 7 19.91 -7.34 -34.95
C PRO A 7 19.64 -7.41 -33.43
N ASN A 8 18.56 -6.78 -32.94
CA ASN A 8 18.40 -6.46 -31.50
C ASN A 8 17.70 -7.52 -30.62
N VAL A 9 17.42 -8.73 -31.11
CA VAL A 9 16.78 -9.79 -30.31
C VAL A 9 17.34 -11.16 -30.70
N SER A 10 17.96 -11.90 -29.78
CA SER A 10 18.26 -13.32 -30.02
C SER A 10 16.94 -14.10 -29.97
N ARG A 11 16.62 -14.80 -31.07
CA ARG A 11 15.37 -15.55 -31.27
C ARG A 11 15.07 -16.52 -30.12
N PHE A 12 13.78 -16.73 -29.83
CA PHE A 12 13.30 -17.84 -29.02
C PHE A 12 13.60 -19.16 -29.74
N ALA A 13 14.79 -19.74 -29.50
CA ALA A 13 15.01 -21.15 -29.75
C ALA A 13 14.41 -21.96 -28.58
N ARG A 14 13.73 -23.05 -28.91
CA ARG A 14 13.01 -23.99 -28.00
C ARG A 14 13.38 -23.87 -26.52
N GLY A 15 12.47 -23.32 -25.71
CA GLY A 15 12.60 -23.34 -24.24
C GLY A 15 13.71 -22.46 -23.63
N GLN A 16 14.44 -21.67 -24.43
CA GLN A 16 15.44 -20.75 -23.90
C GLN A 16 14.81 -19.44 -23.40
N ALA A 17 15.35 -18.96 -22.28
CA ALA A 17 15.04 -17.65 -21.73
C ALA A 17 15.36 -16.55 -22.75
N LEU A 18 14.50 -15.53 -22.85
CA LEU A 18 14.79 -14.34 -23.65
C LEU A 18 15.99 -13.62 -23.03
N ARG A 19 17.00 -13.33 -23.84
CA ARG A 19 18.16 -12.55 -23.41
C ARG A 19 18.11 -11.18 -24.06
N LEU A 20 18.30 -10.15 -23.26
CA LEU A 20 18.26 -8.76 -23.71
C LEU A 20 19.65 -8.14 -23.64
N ARG A 21 19.99 -7.37 -24.67
CA ARG A 21 21.24 -6.60 -24.68
C ARG A 21 21.09 -5.42 -23.73
N ARG A 22 22.16 -5.06 -23.02
CA ARG A 22 22.15 -3.87 -22.17
C ARG A 22 21.97 -2.60 -23.01
N ASN A 23 21.41 -1.57 -22.40
CA ASN A 23 21.29 -0.23 -22.95
C ASN A 23 22.68 0.28 -23.37
N ALA A 24 22.73 1.10 -24.42
CA ALA A 24 23.99 1.65 -24.92
C ALA A 24 24.71 2.51 -23.87
N ASP A 25 23.96 3.17 -22.98
CA ASP A 25 24.46 3.98 -21.87
C ASP A 25 24.52 3.19 -20.55
N HIS A 26 24.59 1.85 -20.60
CA HIS A 26 24.75 1.04 -19.39
C HIS A 26 26.15 1.22 -18.79
N CYS A 27 26.21 1.40 -17.47
CA CYS A 27 27.43 1.52 -16.69
C CYS A 27 27.64 0.28 -15.84
N SER A 28 28.84 -0.29 -15.88
CA SER A 28 29.23 -1.42 -15.02
C SER A 28 29.88 -0.94 -13.72
N GLU A 29 30.50 0.24 -13.74
CA GLU A 29 31.26 0.79 -12.61
C GLU A 29 30.78 2.19 -12.20
N PRO A 30 30.90 2.59 -10.92
CA PRO A 30 30.50 3.92 -10.45
C PRO A 30 31.18 5.08 -11.17
N ALA A 31 32.43 4.90 -11.63
CA ALA A 31 33.16 5.93 -12.38
C ALA A 31 32.52 6.23 -13.74
N GLU A 32 32.01 5.20 -14.44
CA GLU A 32 31.30 5.35 -15.70
C GLU A 32 29.96 6.06 -15.50
N LEU A 33 29.27 5.76 -14.39
CA LEU A 33 28.02 6.42 -14.01
C LEU A 33 28.24 7.91 -13.76
N LEU A 34 29.29 8.28 -13.02
CA LEU A 34 29.64 9.69 -12.79
C LEU A 34 29.87 10.43 -14.11
N GLU A 35 30.54 9.80 -15.07
CA GLU A 35 30.78 10.42 -16.37
C GLU A 35 29.48 10.56 -17.19
N LEU A 36 28.61 9.55 -17.19
CA LEU A 36 27.29 9.65 -17.81
C LEU A 36 26.47 10.81 -17.22
N VAL A 37 26.48 10.93 -15.88
CA VAL A 37 25.76 11.98 -15.14
C VAL A 37 26.30 13.36 -15.48
N ARG A 38 27.61 13.55 -15.57
CA ARG A 38 28.22 14.82 -16.02
C ARG A 38 27.74 15.21 -17.40
N ARG A 39 27.70 14.26 -18.35
CA ARG A 39 27.17 14.52 -19.70
C ARG A 39 25.70 14.93 -19.65
N MET A 40 24.86 14.22 -18.91
CA MET A 40 23.43 14.53 -18.78
C MET A 40 23.18 15.93 -18.19
N ARG A 41 23.92 16.32 -17.15
CA ARG A 41 23.79 17.64 -16.52
C ARG A 41 24.35 18.78 -17.37
N SER A 42 25.32 18.50 -18.24
CA SER A 42 25.83 19.49 -19.20
C SER A 42 24.92 19.70 -20.41
N SER A 43 23.91 18.84 -20.60
CA SER A 43 22.94 18.97 -21.69
C SER A 43 21.97 20.13 -21.44
N ALA A 44 21.45 20.71 -22.51
CA ALA A 44 20.50 21.82 -22.44
C ALA A 44 19.21 21.49 -21.65
N ASP A 45 18.82 20.21 -21.65
CA ASP A 45 17.60 19.74 -20.98
C ASP A 45 17.82 19.41 -19.49
N SER A 46 19.07 19.17 -19.05
CA SER A 46 19.50 18.82 -17.68
C SER A 46 18.41 18.13 -16.82
N PRO A 47 17.99 16.90 -17.19
CA PRO A 47 16.82 16.26 -16.56
C PRO A 47 17.09 15.88 -15.11
N LEU A 48 16.02 15.81 -14.31
CA LEU A 48 16.09 15.24 -12.97
C LEU A 48 16.55 13.78 -13.02
N LEU A 49 17.47 13.42 -12.14
CA LEU A 49 18.06 12.09 -12.06
C LEU A 49 17.36 11.25 -11.00
N ALA A 50 16.98 10.03 -11.35
CA ALA A 50 16.25 9.12 -10.49
C ALA A 50 16.97 7.77 -10.29
N ALA A 51 16.79 7.21 -9.10
CA ALA A 51 17.18 5.84 -8.76
C ALA A 51 15.94 5.01 -8.40
N ASP A 52 15.87 3.75 -8.84
CA ASP A 52 14.79 2.81 -8.50
C ASP A 52 15.38 1.63 -7.69
N LEU A 53 15.06 1.59 -6.40
CA LEU A 53 15.51 0.54 -5.48
C LEU A 53 14.44 -0.55 -5.39
N PHE A 54 14.86 -1.82 -5.39
CA PHE A 54 13.95 -2.96 -5.57
C PHE A 54 13.19 -2.85 -6.90
N SER A 55 13.91 -2.49 -7.96
CA SER A 55 13.36 -2.00 -9.23
C SER A 55 12.50 -3.03 -9.96
N GLY A 56 12.72 -4.33 -9.72
CA GLY A 56 12.21 -5.39 -10.55
C GLY A 56 12.53 -5.12 -12.03
N ALA A 57 11.55 -5.32 -12.90
CA ALA A 57 11.68 -5.02 -14.33
C ALA A 57 11.67 -3.52 -14.66
N GLY A 58 11.54 -2.62 -13.68
CA GLY A 58 11.53 -1.17 -13.87
C GLY A 58 10.17 -0.60 -14.29
N GLY A 59 9.07 -1.10 -13.72
CA GLY A 59 7.75 -0.49 -13.92
C GLY A 59 7.66 0.92 -13.31
N MET A 60 8.29 1.12 -12.15
CA MET A 60 8.47 2.44 -11.56
C MET A 60 9.44 3.26 -12.41
N SER A 61 10.63 2.73 -12.74
CA SER A 61 11.60 3.37 -13.64
C SER A 61 10.97 3.93 -14.93
N LEU A 62 10.18 3.11 -15.63
CA LEU A 62 9.53 3.52 -16.88
C LEU A 62 8.55 4.68 -16.67
N GLY A 63 7.77 4.65 -15.59
CA GLY A 63 6.87 5.74 -15.27
C GLY A 63 7.60 7.04 -14.97
N LEU A 64 8.74 6.98 -14.25
CA LEU A 64 9.58 8.14 -13.96
C LEU A 64 10.20 8.73 -15.24
N GLU A 65 10.69 7.90 -16.16
CA GLU A 65 11.17 8.38 -17.46
C GLU A 65 10.05 9.02 -18.29
N GLN A 66 8.85 8.43 -18.29
CA GLN A 66 7.67 9.02 -18.94
C GLN A 66 7.18 10.32 -18.28
N ALA A 67 7.63 10.62 -17.06
CA ALA A 67 7.38 11.87 -16.37
C ALA A 67 8.43 12.95 -16.68
N GLY A 68 9.48 12.62 -17.45
CA GLY A 68 10.55 13.55 -17.84
C GLY A 68 11.84 13.42 -17.02
N MET A 69 11.94 12.43 -16.13
CA MET A 69 13.18 12.15 -15.39
C MET A 69 14.10 11.23 -16.21
N ARG A 70 15.34 11.03 -15.75
CA ARG A 70 16.24 9.97 -16.24
C ARG A 70 16.59 9.01 -15.12
N VAL A 71 16.26 7.73 -15.30
CA VAL A 71 16.64 6.70 -14.34
C VAL A 71 18.06 6.24 -14.65
N ILE A 72 18.95 6.41 -13.68
CA ILE A 72 20.39 6.16 -13.86
C ILE A 72 20.93 5.07 -12.93
N PHE A 73 20.11 4.61 -11.99
CA PHE A 73 20.50 3.58 -11.04
C PHE A 73 19.30 2.70 -10.70
N GLY A 74 19.47 1.38 -10.81
CA GLY A 74 18.50 0.37 -10.41
C GLY A 74 19.17 -0.70 -9.55
N ALA A 75 18.52 -1.14 -8.48
CA ALA A 75 19.00 -2.24 -7.65
C ALA A 75 17.90 -3.28 -7.44
N ASP A 76 18.20 -4.55 -7.73
CA ASP A 76 17.34 -5.70 -7.46
C ASP A 76 18.21 -6.94 -7.28
N PHE A 77 17.69 -8.02 -6.70
CA PHE A 77 18.44 -9.28 -6.56
C PHE A 77 18.08 -10.30 -7.65
N ASP A 78 16.98 -10.07 -8.39
CA ASP A 78 16.52 -10.98 -9.42
C ASP A 78 17.25 -10.74 -10.75
N ALA A 79 18.07 -11.70 -11.16
CA ALA A 79 18.93 -11.58 -12.34
C ALA A 79 18.16 -11.31 -13.66
N ASP A 80 17.00 -11.95 -13.86
CA ASP A 80 16.19 -11.72 -15.06
C ASP A 80 15.57 -10.31 -15.05
N ALA A 81 15.09 -9.85 -13.89
CA ALA A 81 14.54 -8.51 -13.73
C ALA A 81 15.62 -7.43 -13.94
N LEU A 82 16.84 -7.64 -13.42
CA LEU A 82 17.98 -6.75 -13.64
C LEU A 82 18.39 -6.69 -15.11
N GLU A 83 18.35 -7.80 -15.83
CA GLU A 83 18.63 -7.81 -17.26
C GLU A 83 17.57 -7.03 -18.03
N THR A 84 16.29 -7.18 -17.67
CA THR A 84 15.21 -6.33 -18.19
C THR A 84 15.48 -4.85 -17.88
N HIS A 85 15.83 -4.51 -16.64
CA HIS A 85 16.12 -3.13 -16.25
C HIS A 85 17.32 -2.57 -17.03
N ALA A 86 18.44 -3.30 -17.08
CA ALA A 86 19.65 -2.91 -17.80
C ALA A 86 19.45 -2.80 -19.31
N HIS A 87 18.45 -3.46 -19.89
CA HIS A 87 18.09 -3.32 -21.29
C HIS A 87 17.39 -1.98 -21.58
N HIS A 88 16.43 -1.62 -20.73
CA HIS A 88 15.57 -0.45 -20.98
C HIS A 88 16.15 0.86 -20.47
N PHE A 89 16.87 0.83 -19.34
CA PHE A 89 17.34 2.04 -18.67
C PHE A 89 18.85 2.20 -18.77
N ALA A 90 19.29 3.45 -18.81
CA ALA A 90 20.70 3.82 -18.80
C ALA A 90 21.31 3.67 -17.39
N GLY A 91 22.62 3.84 -17.29
CA GLY A 91 23.32 3.83 -16.01
C GLY A 91 23.47 2.42 -15.44
N MET A 92 23.49 2.32 -14.10
CA MET A 92 23.83 1.08 -13.41
C MET A 92 22.59 0.26 -13.05
N SER A 93 22.63 -1.04 -13.29
CA SER A 93 21.67 -2.02 -12.78
C SER A 93 22.42 -3.06 -11.95
N VAL A 94 22.31 -2.99 -10.62
CA VAL A 94 23.15 -3.77 -9.70
C VAL A 94 22.40 -4.91 -9.03
N GLY A 95 23.04 -6.08 -9.00
CA GLY A 95 22.52 -7.31 -8.40
C GLY A 95 22.78 -7.45 -6.91
N TRP A 96 22.70 -6.36 -6.15
CA TRP A 96 23.13 -6.32 -4.75
C TRP A 96 21.97 -6.56 -3.78
N ASP A 97 22.23 -7.34 -2.72
CA ASP A 97 21.25 -7.58 -1.65
C ASP A 97 21.21 -6.36 -0.71
N LEU A 98 20.13 -5.57 -0.79
CA LEU A 98 19.92 -4.42 0.09
C LEU A 98 19.57 -4.82 1.54
N GLY A 99 19.55 -6.11 1.87
CA GLY A 99 19.61 -6.60 3.25
C GLY A 99 21.01 -6.58 3.86
N ASP A 100 22.05 -6.37 3.05
CA ASP A 100 23.44 -6.22 3.48
C ASP A 100 23.77 -4.75 3.80
N PRO A 101 24.12 -4.42 5.06
CA PRO A 101 24.51 -3.06 5.45
C PRO A 101 25.66 -2.48 4.63
N GLU A 102 26.62 -3.29 4.18
CA GLU A 102 27.74 -2.78 3.37
C GLU A 102 27.26 -2.31 2.00
N ARG A 103 26.37 -3.09 1.36
CA ARG A 103 25.76 -2.70 0.07
C ARG A 103 24.86 -1.48 0.23
N VAL A 104 24.15 -1.35 1.34
CA VAL A 104 23.35 -0.16 1.67
C VAL A 104 24.22 1.10 1.73
N GLN A 105 25.38 1.04 2.39
CA GLN A 105 26.32 2.16 2.45
C GLN A 105 26.89 2.49 1.08
N GLU A 106 27.27 1.47 0.30
CA GLU A 106 27.81 1.66 -1.05
C GLU A 106 26.80 2.32 -1.99
N VAL A 107 25.54 1.86 -2.01
CA VAL A 107 24.47 2.48 -2.80
C VAL A 107 24.25 3.93 -2.36
N GLY A 108 24.14 4.18 -1.05
CA GLY A 108 24.00 5.54 -0.51
C GLY A 108 25.13 6.47 -0.95
N ALA A 109 26.38 5.99 -0.93
CA ALA A 109 27.55 6.74 -1.36
C ALA A 109 27.53 7.04 -2.87
N ILE A 110 27.19 6.05 -3.70
CA ILE A 110 27.06 6.23 -5.16
C ILE A 110 26.00 7.28 -5.46
N LEU A 111 24.79 7.13 -4.91
CA LEU A 111 23.68 8.05 -5.14
C LEU A 111 23.99 9.48 -4.66
N ARG A 112 24.71 9.61 -3.55
CA ARG A 112 25.20 10.91 -3.07
C ARG A 112 26.23 11.53 -4.02
N SER A 113 27.15 10.72 -4.56
CA SER A 113 28.22 11.20 -5.45
C SER A 113 27.71 11.74 -6.79
N VAL A 114 26.57 11.23 -7.26
CA VAL A 114 25.88 11.71 -8.47
C VAL A 114 24.82 12.77 -8.15
N GLU A 115 24.69 13.19 -6.89
CA GLU A 115 23.70 14.13 -6.38
C GLU A 115 22.27 13.81 -6.87
N ILE A 116 21.82 12.58 -6.60
CA ILE A 116 20.54 12.08 -7.09
C ILE A 116 19.35 13.00 -6.69
N ASP A 117 18.44 13.29 -7.62
CA ASP A 117 17.28 14.14 -7.34
C ASP A 117 16.14 13.35 -6.70
N VAL A 118 15.90 12.14 -7.20
CA VAL A 118 14.75 11.31 -6.79
C VAL A 118 15.21 9.89 -6.44
N VAL A 119 14.82 9.40 -5.27
CA VAL A 119 14.94 7.96 -4.93
C VAL A 119 13.54 7.37 -4.87
N ALA A 120 13.27 6.41 -5.74
CA ALA A 120 12.06 5.61 -5.73
C ALA A 120 12.35 4.18 -5.29
N GLY A 121 11.34 3.47 -4.80
CA GLY A 121 11.46 2.03 -4.59
C GLY A 121 10.27 1.38 -3.90
N GLY A 122 10.21 0.05 -4.04
CA GLY A 122 9.17 -0.79 -3.45
C GLY A 122 9.74 -1.86 -2.52
N PRO A 123 10.26 -1.49 -1.32
CA PRO A 123 10.88 -2.47 -0.43
C PRO A 123 9.88 -3.59 -0.08
N PRO A 124 10.26 -4.86 -0.27
CA PRO A 124 9.30 -5.95 -0.23
C PRO A 124 8.76 -6.16 1.19
N CYS A 125 7.44 -6.06 1.32
CA CYS A 125 6.70 -6.24 2.57
C CYS A 125 6.17 -7.68 2.72
N GLN A 126 6.86 -8.66 2.12
CA GLN A 126 6.41 -10.06 2.02
C GLN A 126 6.10 -10.74 3.36
N PRO A 127 6.74 -10.43 4.50
CA PRO A 127 6.32 -10.96 5.79
C PRO A 127 4.90 -10.56 6.22
N PHE A 128 4.40 -9.45 5.68
CA PHE A 128 3.30 -8.68 6.26
C PHE A 128 1.99 -8.77 5.44
N SER A 129 2.06 -9.15 4.16
CA SER A 129 0.87 -9.41 3.33
C SER A 129 0.02 -10.56 3.86
N LYS A 130 -1.30 -10.59 3.61
CA LYS A 130 -2.19 -11.70 4.03
C LYS A 130 -1.67 -13.08 3.61
N ALA A 131 -1.21 -13.20 2.36
CA ALA A 131 -0.63 -14.43 1.82
C ALA A 131 0.73 -14.78 2.48
N GLY A 132 1.57 -13.76 2.71
CA GLY A 132 2.84 -13.88 3.40
C GLY A 132 2.70 -14.36 4.86
N ARG A 133 1.75 -13.79 5.61
CA ARG A 133 1.46 -14.14 7.01
C ARG A 133 1.02 -15.58 7.18
N SER A 134 0.18 -16.10 6.29
CA SER A 134 -0.27 -17.51 6.34
C SER A 134 0.90 -18.46 6.07
N ARG A 135 1.75 -18.15 5.09
CA ARG A 135 2.94 -18.96 4.79
C ARG A 135 4.00 -18.87 5.89
N MET A 136 4.21 -17.69 6.48
CA MET A 136 5.16 -17.53 7.59
C MET A 136 4.73 -18.24 8.85
N ARG A 137 3.45 -18.15 9.25
CA ARG A 137 2.93 -18.89 10.40
C ARG A 137 3.11 -20.40 10.23
N TYR A 138 2.91 -20.91 9.02
CA TYR A 138 3.18 -22.31 8.70
C TYR A 138 4.67 -22.67 8.84
N LEU A 139 5.57 -21.88 8.25
CA LEU A 139 7.01 -22.16 8.26
C LEU A 139 7.64 -22.05 9.66
N VAL A 140 7.22 -21.07 10.47
CA VAL A 140 7.68 -20.91 11.86
C VAL A 140 7.13 -22.03 12.75
N LYS A 141 5.85 -22.41 12.58
CA LYS A 141 5.22 -23.51 13.33
C LYS A 141 5.87 -24.87 13.06
N HIS A 142 6.52 -25.04 11.92
CA HIS A 142 7.21 -26.28 11.54
C HIS A 142 8.73 -26.20 11.66
N GLY A 143 9.27 -25.17 12.31
CA GLY A 143 10.72 -25.05 12.56
C GLY A 143 11.57 -24.87 11.31
N VAL A 144 10.96 -24.65 10.14
CA VAL A 144 11.64 -24.48 8.85
C VAL A 144 12.30 -23.11 8.76
N ARG A 145 11.96 -22.17 9.66
CA ARG A 145 12.45 -20.81 9.63
C ARG A 145 12.51 -20.15 11.00
N GLU A 146 13.55 -19.34 11.23
CA GLU A 146 13.74 -18.56 12.46
C GLU A 146 12.63 -17.51 12.67
N ARG A 147 12.40 -17.14 13.94
CA ARG A 147 11.39 -16.15 14.35
C ARG A 147 11.70 -14.72 13.86
N HIS A 148 12.96 -14.39 13.59
CA HIS A 148 13.41 -13.08 13.11
C HIS A 148 13.84 -13.18 11.64
N ASP A 149 13.09 -12.57 10.71
CA ASP A 149 13.41 -12.57 9.27
C ASP A 149 14.19 -11.28 8.95
N LYS A 150 15.43 -11.38 8.44
CA LYS A 150 16.22 -10.21 7.96
C LYS A 150 15.46 -9.35 6.94
N ARG A 151 14.44 -9.92 6.26
CA ARG A 151 13.56 -9.21 5.32
C ARG A 151 12.48 -8.34 6.00
N ARG A 152 12.36 -8.37 7.34
CA ARG A 152 11.49 -7.44 8.10
C ARG A 152 12.01 -6.00 8.04
N ASP A 153 13.28 -5.79 7.68
CA ASP A 153 13.96 -4.50 7.82
C ASP A 153 14.39 -3.86 6.49
N LEU A 154 13.96 -4.38 5.34
CA LEU A 154 14.33 -3.78 4.03
C LEU A 154 13.77 -2.37 3.83
N TRP A 155 12.69 -2.00 4.53
CA TRP A 155 12.24 -0.60 4.59
C TRP A 155 13.22 0.27 5.39
N GLN A 156 13.95 -0.28 6.36
CA GLN A 156 15.02 0.42 7.07
C GLN A 156 16.22 0.61 6.16
N SER A 157 16.63 -0.41 5.40
CA SER A 157 17.66 -0.30 4.37
C SER A 157 17.33 0.79 3.36
N TYR A 158 16.09 0.82 2.86
CA TYR A 158 15.61 1.87 1.96
C TYR A 158 15.76 3.26 2.59
N LEU A 159 15.32 3.44 3.84
CA LEU A 159 15.44 4.71 4.54
C LEU A 159 16.90 5.11 4.82
N GLU A 160 17.78 4.15 5.10
CA GLU A 160 19.20 4.42 5.30
C GLU A 160 19.84 4.92 4.01
N ILE A 161 19.52 4.32 2.85
CA ILE A 161 19.97 4.83 1.54
C ILE A 161 19.44 6.25 1.31
N VAL A 162 18.17 6.52 1.61
CA VAL A 162 17.59 7.87 1.51
C VAL A 162 18.32 8.85 2.43
N ARG A 163 18.65 8.47 3.67
CA ARG A 163 19.40 9.29 4.63
C ARG A 163 20.78 9.67 4.12
N LEU A 164 21.48 8.72 3.49
CA LEU A 164 22.84 8.92 2.94
C LEU A 164 22.80 9.76 1.65
N ALA A 165 21.88 9.42 0.73
CA ALA A 165 21.75 10.08 -0.55
C ALA A 165 21.19 11.51 -0.42
N GLN A 166 20.29 11.75 0.55
CA GLN A 166 19.52 12.99 0.73
C GLN A 166 18.90 13.53 -0.57
N PRO A 167 18.07 12.73 -1.28
CA PRO A 167 17.45 13.18 -2.52
C PRO A 167 16.46 14.33 -2.29
N ARG A 168 16.18 15.12 -3.33
CA ARG A 168 15.16 16.18 -3.28
C ARG A 168 13.75 15.61 -3.12
N ALA A 169 13.50 14.40 -3.63
CA ALA A 169 12.24 13.69 -3.46
C ALA A 169 12.41 12.18 -3.24
N VAL A 170 11.46 11.59 -2.55
CA VAL A 170 11.36 10.15 -2.28
C VAL A 170 10.00 9.64 -2.73
N ILE A 171 9.97 8.53 -3.46
CA ILE A 171 8.72 7.85 -3.86
C ILE A 171 8.78 6.40 -3.39
N MET A 172 8.05 6.07 -2.33
CA MET A 172 7.97 4.70 -1.82
C MET A 172 6.64 4.06 -2.20
N GLU A 173 6.70 2.87 -2.82
CA GLU A 173 5.53 2.04 -3.10
C GLU A 173 5.43 0.89 -2.09
N ASN A 174 4.20 0.52 -1.71
CA ASN A 174 3.93 -0.71 -1.01
C ASN A 174 2.50 -1.23 -1.19
N VAL A 175 2.22 -2.40 -0.59
CA VAL A 175 0.86 -2.92 -0.45
C VAL A 175 0.04 -2.10 0.55
N PRO A 176 -1.28 -1.95 0.36
CA PRO A 176 -2.13 -1.21 1.29
C PRO A 176 -2.05 -1.75 2.73
N ASP A 177 -1.92 -3.07 2.93
CA ASP A 177 -1.90 -3.70 4.25
C ASP A 177 -0.88 -3.06 5.22
N MET A 178 0.23 -2.50 4.73
CA MET A 178 1.22 -1.77 5.55
C MET A 178 0.61 -0.57 6.30
N ALA A 179 -0.42 0.07 5.73
CA ALA A 179 -1.13 1.19 6.35
C ALA A 179 -2.44 0.77 7.04
N LEU A 180 -3.01 -0.38 6.66
CA LEU A 180 -4.40 -0.73 7.02
C LEU A 180 -4.50 -1.79 8.13
N ASP A 181 -3.41 -2.50 8.41
CA ASP A 181 -3.35 -3.59 9.38
C ASP A 181 -2.61 -3.18 10.67
N ARG A 182 -2.24 -4.16 11.52
CA ARG A 182 -1.43 -3.95 12.74
C ARG A 182 -0.08 -3.27 12.46
N GLU A 183 0.45 -3.47 11.25
CA GLU A 183 1.75 -2.98 10.80
C GLU A 183 1.83 -1.47 10.54
N MET A 184 0.79 -0.71 10.88
CA MET A 184 0.74 0.74 10.65
C MET A 184 1.86 1.50 11.37
N PHE A 185 2.47 0.91 12.41
CA PHE A 185 3.67 1.46 13.05
C PHE A 185 4.83 1.62 12.05
N ILE A 186 4.94 0.77 11.03
CA ILE A 186 5.98 0.87 9.99
C ILE A 186 5.77 2.18 9.21
N LEU A 187 4.55 2.42 8.71
CA LEU A 187 4.23 3.65 8.00
C LEU A 187 4.48 4.88 8.88
N ARG A 188 4.01 4.86 10.14
CA ARG A 188 4.21 6.00 11.06
C ARG A 188 5.69 6.24 11.38
N SER A 189 6.49 5.17 11.49
CA SER A 189 7.96 5.24 11.67
C SER A 189 8.65 5.85 10.45
N ILE A 190 8.25 5.45 9.25
CA ILE A 190 8.77 6.02 7.99
C ILE A 190 8.45 7.51 7.91
N VAL A 191 7.19 7.88 8.16
CA VAL A 191 6.75 9.29 8.15
C VAL A 191 7.58 10.10 9.15
N ARG A 192 7.69 9.65 10.40
CA ARG A 192 8.48 10.33 11.42
C ARG A 192 9.93 10.54 10.99
N ARG A 193 10.63 9.49 10.56
CA ARG A 193 12.06 9.59 10.19
C ARG A 193 12.27 10.56 9.03
N LEU A 194 11.40 10.53 8.02
CA LEU A 194 11.49 11.45 6.89
C LEU A 194 11.20 12.90 7.32
N GLU A 195 10.20 13.13 8.17
CA GLU A 195 9.92 14.47 8.73
C GLU A 195 11.09 14.98 9.59
N ASP A 196 11.70 14.12 10.43
CA ASP A 196 12.89 14.44 11.23
C ASP A 196 14.09 14.83 10.34
N TRP A 197 14.14 14.32 9.10
CA TRP A 197 15.15 14.68 8.10
C TRP A 197 14.74 15.88 7.22
N GLY A 198 13.64 16.57 7.55
CA GLY A 198 13.20 17.79 6.89
C GLY A 198 12.36 17.57 5.63
N TYR A 199 11.83 16.36 5.42
CA TYR A 199 10.89 16.11 4.33
C TYR A 199 9.45 16.42 4.77
N SER A 200 8.66 16.98 3.87
CA SER A 200 7.21 16.80 3.94
C SER A 200 6.86 15.38 3.52
N VAL A 201 5.85 14.76 4.13
CA VAL A 201 5.47 13.38 3.78
C VAL A 201 3.98 13.28 3.50
N GLN A 202 3.62 12.67 2.36
CA GLN A 202 2.25 12.45 1.92
C GLN A 202 2.07 10.97 1.53
N PRO A 203 1.54 10.13 2.44
CA PRO A 203 1.09 8.79 2.12
C PRO A 203 -0.37 8.76 1.67
N ARG A 204 -0.71 7.90 0.71
CA ARG A 204 -2.08 7.67 0.22
C ARG A 204 -2.27 6.26 -0.31
N VAL A 205 -3.44 5.66 -0.07
CA VAL A 205 -3.84 4.45 -0.80
C VAL A 205 -4.54 4.86 -2.09
N VAL A 206 -4.00 4.41 -3.21
CA VAL A 206 -4.50 4.75 -4.54
C VAL A 206 -5.14 3.54 -5.22
N ASP A 207 -6.27 3.76 -5.88
CA ASP A 207 -6.83 2.83 -6.84
C ASP A 207 -6.21 3.09 -8.21
N THR A 208 -5.42 2.15 -8.73
CA THR A 208 -4.70 2.30 -10.00
C THR A 208 -5.61 2.60 -11.20
N TYR A 209 -6.85 2.10 -11.23
CA TYR A 209 -7.79 2.37 -12.33
C TYR A 209 -8.14 3.85 -12.47
N ARG A 210 -8.05 4.63 -11.39
CA ARG A 210 -8.28 6.09 -11.41
C ARG A 210 -7.19 6.85 -12.17
N TYR A 211 -6.09 6.17 -12.46
CA TYR A 211 -4.97 6.64 -13.27
C TYR A 211 -4.91 5.91 -14.63
N GLY A 212 -6.03 5.32 -15.06
CA GLY A 212 -6.15 4.69 -16.37
C GLY A 212 -5.48 3.32 -16.50
N VAL A 213 -5.21 2.64 -15.39
CA VAL A 213 -4.72 1.25 -15.39
C VAL A 213 -5.92 0.29 -15.47
N PRO A 214 -5.99 -0.63 -16.45
CA PRO A 214 -7.18 -1.48 -16.69
C PRO A 214 -7.30 -2.67 -15.73
N GLN A 215 -7.08 -2.43 -14.42
CA GLN A 215 -7.24 -3.44 -13.38
C GLN A 215 -7.70 -2.82 -12.05
N PHE A 216 -8.37 -3.62 -11.22
CA PHE A 216 -8.56 -3.30 -9.80
C PHE A 216 -7.28 -3.66 -9.04
N ARG A 217 -6.39 -2.69 -8.82
CA ARG A 217 -5.19 -2.83 -7.96
C ARG A 217 -5.06 -1.61 -7.07
N GLN A 218 -4.95 -1.85 -5.76
CA GLN A 218 -4.69 -0.82 -4.76
C GLN A 218 -3.21 -0.82 -4.37
N ARG A 219 -2.65 0.37 -4.16
CA ARG A 219 -1.28 0.55 -3.66
C ARG A 219 -1.18 1.68 -2.66
N LEU A 220 -0.33 1.49 -1.65
CA LEU A 220 0.11 2.58 -0.79
C LEU A 220 1.28 3.26 -1.49
N ILE A 221 1.13 4.55 -1.77
CA ILE A 221 2.20 5.39 -2.29
C ILE A 221 2.52 6.43 -1.23
N LEU A 222 3.80 6.57 -0.90
CA LEU A 222 4.32 7.63 -0.04
C LEU A 222 5.25 8.51 -0.88
N VAL A 223 4.92 9.79 -0.94
CA VAL A 223 5.78 10.81 -1.53
C VAL A 223 6.35 11.66 -0.41
N ALA A 224 7.66 11.90 -0.43
CA ALA A 224 8.30 12.83 0.48
C ALA A 224 9.15 13.86 -0.26
N ILE A 225 9.04 15.15 0.08
CA ILE A 225 9.76 16.24 -0.60
C ILE A 225 10.63 16.99 0.40
N LEU A 226 11.92 17.13 0.11
CA LEU A 226 12.89 17.79 0.97
C LEU A 226 12.57 19.29 1.13
N GLY A 227 12.87 19.85 2.30
CA GLY A 227 12.64 21.26 2.60
C GLY A 227 11.19 21.58 3.00
N GLY A 228 10.42 20.54 3.34
CA GLY A 228 9.04 20.66 3.80
C GLY A 228 8.05 21.14 2.74
N LEU A 229 8.36 21.03 1.44
CA LEU A 229 7.50 21.56 0.37
C LEU A 229 6.17 20.80 0.25
N ALA A 230 5.06 21.49 0.05
CA ALA A 230 3.75 20.87 -0.10
C ALA A 230 3.67 20.05 -1.40
N PHE A 231 3.23 18.80 -1.29
CA PHE A 231 2.98 17.93 -2.43
C PHE A 231 1.48 17.84 -2.73
N THR A 232 1.10 18.05 -3.98
CA THR A 232 -0.28 17.90 -4.46
C THR A 232 -0.40 16.60 -5.25
N TRP A 233 -1.34 15.74 -4.85
CA TRP A 233 -1.59 14.50 -5.58
C TRP A 233 -2.10 14.79 -7.00
N PRO A 234 -1.65 14.02 -8.01
CA PRO A 234 -2.20 14.10 -9.36
C PRO A 234 -3.72 13.86 -9.35
N PRO A 235 -4.47 14.49 -10.28
CA PRO A 235 -5.92 14.35 -10.34
C PRO A 235 -6.32 12.90 -10.68
N GLU A 236 -7.40 12.44 -10.07
CA GLU A 236 -8.01 11.14 -10.35
C GLU A 236 -9.08 11.25 -11.44
N SER A 237 -9.22 10.21 -12.25
CA SER A 237 -10.30 10.08 -13.23
C SER A 237 -11.29 8.99 -12.83
N SER A 238 -12.58 9.22 -13.09
CA SER A 238 -13.62 8.18 -13.01
C SER A 238 -13.76 7.38 -14.31
N LYS A 239 -13.13 7.83 -15.41
CA LYS A 239 -13.14 7.12 -16.69
C LYS A 239 -12.32 5.84 -16.56
N LYS A 240 -12.98 4.70 -16.65
CA LYS A 240 -12.32 3.39 -16.65
C LYS A 240 -11.77 3.07 -18.03
N VAL A 241 -10.54 2.56 -18.08
CA VAL A 241 -10.04 1.79 -19.23
C VAL A 241 -10.41 0.34 -18.97
N THR A 242 -11.28 -0.25 -19.78
CA THR A 242 -11.68 -1.65 -19.58
C THR A 242 -10.60 -2.62 -20.04
N LEU A 243 -10.72 -3.89 -19.64
CA LEU A 243 -9.85 -4.96 -20.13
C LEU A 243 -9.90 -5.04 -21.67
N GLY A 244 -11.09 -5.00 -22.27
CA GLY A 244 -11.29 -5.00 -23.72
C GLY A 244 -10.57 -3.83 -24.38
N ASN A 245 -10.63 -2.62 -23.80
CA ASN A 245 -9.87 -1.48 -24.31
C ASN A 245 -8.36 -1.71 -24.32
N ALA A 246 -7.84 -2.59 -23.48
CA ALA A 246 -6.42 -2.89 -23.41
C ALA A 246 -5.97 -3.99 -24.38
N ILE A 247 -6.80 -5.01 -24.64
CA ILE A 247 -6.32 -6.25 -25.30
C ILE A 247 -7.08 -6.70 -26.57
N GLN A 248 -8.26 -6.14 -26.89
CA GLN A 248 -9.13 -6.65 -27.99
C GLN A 248 -8.57 -6.48 -29.42
N ASP A 249 -7.48 -5.74 -29.57
CA ASP A 249 -6.74 -5.56 -30.84
C ASP A 249 -5.65 -6.62 -31.04
N LEU A 250 -5.29 -7.37 -30.00
CA LEU A 250 -4.27 -8.42 -30.09
C LEU A 250 -4.81 -9.61 -30.90
N PRO A 251 -3.96 -10.23 -31.74
CA PRO A 251 -4.39 -11.35 -32.58
C PRO A 251 -4.75 -12.57 -31.73
N PRO A 252 -5.67 -13.45 -32.18
CA PRO A 252 -6.00 -14.66 -31.44
C PRO A 252 -4.76 -15.57 -31.24
N VAL A 253 -4.76 -16.29 -30.13
CA VAL A 253 -3.72 -17.27 -29.79
C VAL A 253 -4.38 -18.62 -29.58
N ASP A 254 -3.87 -19.63 -30.28
CA ASP A 254 -4.37 -21.00 -30.14
C ASP A 254 -4.00 -21.51 -28.73
N PRO A 255 -4.96 -22.02 -27.94
CA PRO A 255 -4.68 -22.61 -26.62
C PRO A 255 -3.67 -23.76 -26.67
N GLN A 256 -3.49 -24.41 -27.82
CA GLN A 256 -2.56 -25.52 -28.02
C GLN A 256 -1.13 -25.10 -28.39
N ASP A 257 -0.92 -23.85 -28.84
CA ASP A 257 0.41 -23.31 -29.19
C ASP A 257 1.38 -23.39 -28.00
N GLY A 258 0.90 -23.00 -26.82
CA GLY A 258 1.75 -22.86 -25.64
C GLY A 258 2.96 -21.95 -25.84
N TRP A 259 4.01 -22.18 -25.07
CA TRP A 259 5.21 -21.33 -25.06
C TRP A 259 6.17 -21.61 -26.22
N VAL A 260 6.21 -22.86 -26.67
CA VAL A 260 7.20 -23.37 -27.63
C VAL A 260 6.44 -24.09 -28.74
N SER A 261 5.88 -23.32 -29.68
CA SER A 261 5.31 -23.82 -30.94
C SER A 261 6.00 -23.21 -32.14
N GLU A 262 5.79 -23.81 -33.32
CA GLU A 262 6.22 -23.23 -34.60
C GLU A 262 5.67 -21.81 -34.80
N ALA A 263 4.40 -21.57 -34.43
CA ALA A 263 3.78 -20.25 -34.49
C ALA A 263 4.49 -19.20 -33.61
N ASN A 264 5.22 -19.64 -32.57
CA ASN A 264 5.94 -18.77 -31.65
C ASN A 264 7.45 -18.69 -31.92
N GLN A 265 8.00 -19.46 -32.86
CA GLN A 265 9.43 -19.45 -33.20
C GLN A 265 9.90 -18.09 -33.72
N ALA A 266 9.03 -17.35 -34.43
CA ALA A 266 9.33 -16.01 -34.91
C ALA A 266 9.51 -15.00 -33.76
N GLY A 267 8.99 -15.30 -32.56
CA GLY A 267 9.00 -14.42 -31.40
C GLY A 267 8.01 -13.25 -31.47
N TRP A 268 7.22 -13.16 -32.54
CA TRP A 268 6.18 -12.15 -32.75
C TRP A 268 4.99 -12.68 -33.56
N ARG A 269 3.85 -12.01 -33.45
CA ARG A 269 2.62 -12.27 -34.23
C ARG A 269 2.23 -11.05 -35.06
N LYS A 270 1.62 -11.30 -36.22
CA LYS A 270 1.12 -10.23 -37.09
C LYS A 270 0.00 -9.45 -36.39
N TYR A 271 0.04 -8.13 -36.50
CA TYR A 271 -0.83 -7.21 -35.80
C TYR A 271 -1.55 -6.27 -36.77
N ALA A 272 -2.87 -6.15 -36.60
CA ALA A 272 -3.74 -5.42 -37.53
C ALA A 272 -3.85 -3.93 -37.25
N GLY A 273 -3.44 -3.47 -36.06
CA GLY A 273 -3.52 -2.06 -35.67
C GLY A 273 -4.38 -1.80 -34.43
N PRO A 274 -4.15 -0.68 -33.73
CA PRO A 274 -4.86 -0.35 -32.50
C PRO A 274 -6.26 0.17 -32.80
N LYS A 275 -7.23 -0.22 -31.96
CA LYS A 275 -8.64 0.18 -32.06
C LYS A 275 -8.98 1.30 -31.07
N THR A 276 -8.38 1.29 -29.88
CA THR A 276 -8.67 2.24 -28.80
C THR A 276 -7.55 3.27 -28.60
N GLU A 277 -7.85 4.34 -27.86
CA GLU A 277 -6.85 5.34 -27.43
C GLU A 277 -5.75 4.69 -26.58
N PHE A 278 -6.14 3.81 -25.66
CA PHE A 278 -5.19 3.05 -24.83
C PHE A 278 -4.20 2.25 -25.67
N GLN A 279 -4.69 1.53 -26.68
CA GLN A 279 -3.85 0.69 -27.56
C GLN A 279 -2.92 1.55 -28.41
N ARG A 280 -3.39 2.71 -28.89
CA ARG A 280 -2.53 3.69 -29.58
C ARG A 280 -1.41 4.20 -28.68
N GLU A 281 -1.72 4.50 -27.41
CA GLU A 281 -0.71 4.92 -26.44
C GLU A 281 0.33 3.82 -26.17
N MET A 282 -0.10 2.58 -25.90
CA MET A 282 0.82 1.46 -25.69
C MET A 282 1.74 1.20 -26.87
N ARG A 283 1.32 1.59 -28.08
CA ARG A 283 2.10 1.44 -29.32
C ARG A 283 2.86 2.69 -29.77
N SER A 284 2.73 3.81 -29.05
CA SER A 284 3.27 5.12 -29.48
C SER A 284 4.78 5.11 -29.75
N SER A 285 5.56 4.33 -29.01
CA SER A 285 7.02 4.20 -29.18
C SER A 285 7.44 2.90 -29.87
N VAL A 286 6.52 2.15 -30.49
CA VAL A 286 6.88 1.01 -31.34
C VAL A 286 7.48 1.53 -32.63
N ALA A 287 8.66 1.03 -32.99
CA ALA A 287 9.34 1.46 -34.22
C ALA A 287 8.45 1.20 -35.46
N PRO A 288 8.41 2.11 -36.46
CA PRO A 288 7.57 1.95 -37.64
C PRO A 288 7.78 0.61 -38.38
N ALA A 289 9.02 0.11 -38.44
CA ALA A 289 9.37 -1.18 -39.05
C ALA A 289 8.81 -2.42 -38.30
N GLN A 290 8.26 -2.22 -37.10
CA GLN A 290 7.63 -3.24 -36.25
C GLN A 290 6.14 -2.95 -36.03
N ALA A 291 5.57 -1.97 -36.73
CA ALA A 291 4.19 -1.54 -36.53
C ALA A 291 3.16 -2.65 -36.78
N ASP A 292 3.50 -3.64 -37.61
CA ASP A 292 2.69 -4.83 -37.92
C ASP A 292 3.01 -6.04 -37.03
N ARG A 293 3.79 -5.85 -35.96
CA ARG A 293 4.23 -6.93 -35.06
C ARG A 293 3.82 -6.67 -33.62
N VAL A 294 3.53 -7.77 -32.91
CA VAL A 294 3.41 -7.81 -31.46
C VAL A 294 4.31 -8.92 -30.93
N TYR A 295 5.14 -8.58 -29.95
CA TYR A 295 6.05 -9.49 -29.27
C TYR A 295 5.50 -9.96 -27.92
N ASP A 296 6.01 -11.09 -27.43
CA ASP A 296 5.63 -11.72 -26.15
C ASP A 296 4.14 -12.05 -26.03
N HIS A 297 3.44 -12.19 -27.16
CA HIS A 297 2.03 -12.58 -27.17
C HIS A 297 1.90 -14.11 -27.21
N VAL A 298 2.34 -14.70 -26.10
CA VAL A 298 2.40 -16.15 -25.87
C VAL A 298 1.87 -16.47 -24.47
N THR A 299 1.28 -17.65 -24.32
CA THR A 299 0.77 -18.16 -23.04
C THR A 299 1.08 -19.65 -22.88
N ARG A 300 0.71 -20.24 -21.75
CA ARG A 300 0.86 -21.69 -21.52
C ARG A 300 -0.13 -22.47 -22.37
N ARG A 301 0.31 -23.65 -22.81
CA ARG A 301 -0.56 -24.64 -23.44
C ARG A 301 -1.67 -25.04 -22.48
N VAL A 302 -2.91 -24.93 -22.93
CA VAL A 302 -4.09 -25.33 -22.17
C VAL A 302 -4.29 -26.83 -22.35
N ARG A 303 -4.58 -27.52 -21.24
CA ARG A 303 -4.86 -28.95 -21.29
C ARG A 303 -6.30 -29.16 -21.79
N PRO A 304 -6.62 -30.25 -22.51
CA PRO A 304 -7.96 -30.46 -23.05
C PRO A 304 -9.07 -30.43 -21.99
N ASP A 305 -8.80 -30.93 -20.78
CA ASP A 305 -9.73 -30.89 -19.64
C ASP A 305 -9.96 -29.45 -19.15
N ASP A 306 -8.90 -28.64 -19.05
CA ASP A 306 -9.00 -27.22 -18.70
C ASP A 306 -9.73 -26.42 -19.78
N GLU A 307 -9.49 -26.73 -21.06
CA GLU A 307 -10.11 -26.05 -22.19
C GLU A 307 -11.63 -26.27 -22.21
N ALA A 308 -12.07 -27.51 -22.00
CA ALA A 308 -13.47 -27.86 -21.86
C ALA A 308 -14.12 -27.17 -20.65
N ALA A 309 -13.41 -27.09 -19.52
CA ALA A 309 -13.88 -26.33 -18.36
C ALA A 309 -14.01 -24.83 -18.68
N PHE A 310 -13.03 -24.25 -19.38
CA PHE A 310 -13.07 -22.84 -19.73
C PHE A 310 -14.24 -22.51 -20.65
N GLU A 311 -14.55 -23.38 -21.61
CA GLU A 311 -15.69 -23.20 -22.54
C GLU A 311 -17.03 -23.03 -21.81
N GLN A 312 -17.20 -23.67 -20.64
CA GLN A 312 -18.42 -23.56 -19.84
C GLN A 312 -18.45 -22.36 -18.88
N LEU A 313 -17.34 -21.64 -18.72
CA LEU A 313 -17.25 -20.49 -17.82
C LEU A 313 -17.71 -19.21 -18.52
N ASP A 314 -18.55 -18.44 -17.84
CA ASP A 314 -18.76 -17.01 -18.12
C ASP A 314 -18.11 -16.12 -17.04
N THR A 315 -18.40 -14.81 -17.07
CA THR A 315 -17.83 -13.84 -16.11
C THR A 315 -18.37 -13.99 -14.68
N LYS A 316 -19.46 -14.73 -14.48
CA LYS A 316 -20.17 -14.94 -13.22
C LYS A 316 -20.01 -16.35 -12.68
N THR A 317 -19.87 -17.37 -13.55
CA THR A 317 -19.70 -18.77 -13.17
C THR A 317 -18.54 -18.93 -12.19
N ARG A 318 -18.80 -19.67 -11.10
CA ARG A 318 -17.77 -20.09 -10.13
C ARG A 318 -17.23 -21.45 -10.49
N TYR A 319 -16.02 -21.74 -10.01
CA TYR A 319 -15.42 -23.05 -10.24
C TYR A 319 -16.20 -24.19 -9.57
N SER A 320 -16.82 -23.91 -8.41
CA SER A 320 -17.71 -24.86 -7.72
C SER A 320 -19.01 -25.17 -8.48
N GLU A 321 -19.38 -24.37 -9.48
CA GLU A 321 -20.59 -24.58 -10.28
C GLU A 321 -20.33 -25.45 -11.51
N LEU A 322 -19.06 -25.78 -11.80
CA LEU A 322 -18.71 -26.66 -12.91
C LEU A 322 -19.16 -28.12 -12.65
N PRO A 323 -19.42 -28.89 -13.72
CA PRO A 323 -19.63 -30.34 -13.61
C PRO A 323 -18.45 -31.03 -12.91
N VAL A 324 -18.72 -32.08 -12.14
CA VAL A 324 -17.71 -32.78 -11.31
C VAL A 324 -16.57 -33.35 -12.17
N GLU A 325 -16.89 -33.83 -13.36
CA GLU A 325 -15.96 -34.36 -14.34
C GLU A 325 -14.98 -33.31 -14.90
N LEU A 326 -15.33 -32.02 -14.81
CA LEU A 326 -14.46 -30.91 -15.23
C LEU A 326 -13.70 -30.28 -14.06
N LYS A 327 -13.96 -30.75 -12.82
CA LYS A 327 -13.30 -30.27 -11.61
C LYS A 327 -12.06 -31.11 -11.29
N ARG A 328 -10.88 -30.50 -11.40
CA ARG A 328 -9.61 -31.10 -10.98
C ARG A 328 -9.25 -30.82 -9.51
N TYR A 329 -9.61 -29.64 -9.04
CA TYR A 329 -9.40 -29.15 -7.69
C TYR A 329 -10.66 -29.33 -6.86
N ARG A 330 -10.45 -29.51 -5.55
CA ARG A 330 -11.49 -29.51 -4.53
C ARG A 330 -12.22 -28.16 -4.48
N ASP A 331 -13.52 -28.17 -4.72
CA ASP A 331 -14.36 -26.97 -4.74
C ASP A 331 -14.71 -26.44 -3.35
N ASP A 332 -14.65 -27.28 -2.31
CA ASP A 332 -14.81 -26.86 -0.91
C ASP A 332 -13.67 -25.97 -0.40
N ILE A 333 -12.51 -26.02 -1.05
CA ILE A 333 -11.33 -25.19 -0.75
C ILE A 333 -11.10 -24.11 -1.82
N PHE A 334 -11.40 -24.41 -3.08
CA PHE A 334 -11.07 -23.56 -4.23
C PHE A 334 -12.30 -23.14 -5.06
N ASP A 335 -13.32 -22.58 -4.41
CA ASP A 335 -14.56 -22.08 -5.05
C ASP A 335 -14.33 -21.14 -6.25
N ASP A 336 -13.23 -20.36 -6.24
CA ASP A 336 -12.89 -19.38 -7.28
C ASP A 336 -11.60 -19.72 -8.06
N LYS A 337 -11.24 -21.00 -8.16
CA LYS A 337 -9.99 -21.44 -8.80
C LYS A 337 -9.86 -20.95 -10.25
N TYR A 338 -10.95 -21.02 -11.03
CA TYR A 338 -11.00 -20.59 -12.42
C TYR A 338 -11.81 -19.31 -12.52
N LYS A 339 -11.32 -18.34 -13.28
CA LYS A 339 -12.02 -17.08 -13.51
C LYS A 339 -11.83 -16.54 -14.92
N ARG A 340 -12.91 -16.56 -15.70
CA ARG A 340 -13.04 -15.80 -16.95
C ARG A 340 -13.23 -14.33 -16.65
N LEU A 341 -12.43 -13.50 -17.29
CA LEU A 341 -12.44 -12.06 -17.12
C LEU A 341 -13.52 -11.41 -17.99
N ASP A 342 -13.98 -10.23 -17.59
CA ASP A 342 -14.96 -9.43 -18.33
C ASP A 342 -14.25 -8.38 -19.19
N ALA A 343 -14.48 -8.38 -20.50
CA ALA A 343 -13.91 -7.39 -21.41
C ALA A 343 -14.46 -5.97 -21.17
N ASN A 344 -15.66 -5.85 -20.59
CA ASN A 344 -16.35 -4.59 -20.35
C ASN A 344 -16.07 -3.99 -18.95
N ASP A 345 -15.33 -4.70 -18.09
CA ASP A 345 -14.89 -4.17 -16.80
C ASP A 345 -13.36 -4.23 -16.67
N LEU A 346 -12.86 -3.87 -15.49
CA LEU A 346 -11.45 -3.94 -15.13
C LEU A 346 -11.00 -5.39 -14.93
N SER A 347 -9.74 -5.68 -15.27
CA SER A 347 -9.12 -6.95 -14.89
C SER A 347 -8.98 -7.08 -13.37
N ARG A 348 -8.83 -8.31 -12.88
CA ARG A 348 -8.35 -8.55 -11.51
C ARG A 348 -6.92 -8.02 -11.36
N THR A 349 -6.46 -7.79 -10.13
CA THR A 349 -5.07 -7.41 -9.87
C THR A 349 -4.13 -8.42 -10.53
N ILE A 350 -3.24 -7.96 -11.42
CA ILE A 350 -2.17 -8.82 -11.95
C ILE A 350 -1.15 -9.03 -10.83
N THR A 351 -1.06 -10.26 -10.33
CA THR A 351 -0.14 -10.62 -9.25
C THR A 351 1.02 -11.44 -9.80
N ALA A 352 2.15 -11.48 -9.10
CA ALA A 352 3.25 -12.37 -9.49
C ALA A 352 2.87 -13.86 -9.53
N HIS A 353 1.77 -14.24 -8.88
CA HIS A 353 1.25 -15.61 -8.93
C HIS A 353 0.70 -15.98 -10.32
N ILE A 354 0.44 -15.02 -11.22
CA ILE A 354 0.09 -15.32 -12.62
C ILE A 354 1.16 -16.18 -13.33
N ALA A 355 2.41 -16.13 -12.85
CA ALA A 355 3.49 -16.99 -13.31
C ALA A 355 3.24 -18.50 -13.07
N LYS A 356 2.28 -18.86 -12.22
CA LYS A 356 1.87 -20.25 -11.97
C LYS A 356 0.88 -20.70 -13.04
N ASP A 357 -0.34 -21.09 -12.69
CA ASP A 357 -1.32 -21.59 -13.66
C ASP A 357 -2.01 -20.48 -14.46
N GLY A 358 -2.19 -19.31 -13.86
CA GLY A 358 -2.87 -18.19 -14.49
C GLY A 358 -4.39 -18.36 -14.55
N TYR A 359 -4.97 -19.36 -13.87
CA TYR A 359 -6.39 -19.70 -13.99
C TYR A 359 -7.34 -18.63 -13.42
N TRP A 360 -6.81 -17.68 -12.63
CA TRP A 360 -7.53 -16.47 -12.21
C TRP A 360 -7.68 -15.41 -13.31
N TYR A 361 -7.07 -15.65 -14.46
CA TYR A 361 -6.92 -14.72 -15.57
C TYR A 361 -7.21 -15.43 -16.90
N ILE A 362 -8.41 -16.01 -17.04
CA ILE A 362 -8.85 -16.61 -18.30
C ILE A 362 -9.32 -15.48 -19.23
N HIS A 363 -8.87 -15.52 -20.49
CA HIS A 363 -9.17 -14.51 -21.51
C HIS A 363 -10.69 -14.36 -21.68
N PRO A 364 -11.24 -13.15 -21.91
CA PRO A 364 -12.70 -12.96 -22.01
C PRO A 364 -13.36 -13.85 -23.05
N GLU A 365 -12.76 -13.97 -24.24
CA GLU A 365 -13.38 -14.64 -25.40
C GLU A 365 -12.68 -15.96 -25.82
N GLN A 366 -11.49 -16.25 -25.30
CA GLN A 366 -10.66 -17.38 -25.77
C GLN A 366 -10.51 -18.38 -24.62
N ASN A 367 -10.49 -19.68 -24.92
CA ASN A 367 -10.37 -20.74 -23.91
C ASN A 367 -8.91 -20.95 -23.47
N ARG A 368 -8.28 -19.86 -23.01
CA ARG A 368 -6.89 -19.81 -22.54
C ARG A 368 -6.70 -18.77 -21.45
N THR A 369 -5.59 -18.87 -20.74
CA THR A 369 -5.16 -17.80 -19.83
C THR A 369 -4.53 -16.64 -20.61
N LEU A 370 -4.43 -15.48 -19.95
CA LEU A 370 -3.79 -14.31 -20.53
C LEU A 370 -2.33 -14.60 -20.93
N THR A 371 -1.90 -13.99 -22.03
CA THR A 371 -0.51 -13.97 -22.51
C THR A 371 0.36 -12.99 -21.71
N ILE A 372 1.69 -13.09 -21.88
CA ILE A 372 2.62 -12.09 -21.31
C ILE A 372 2.26 -10.69 -21.78
N ARG A 373 2.07 -10.48 -23.09
CA ARG A 373 1.72 -9.16 -23.64
C ARG A 373 0.40 -8.61 -23.09
N GLU A 374 -0.61 -9.44 -22.93
CA GLU A 374 -1.89 -9.03 -22.33
C GLU A 374 -1.69 -8.59 -20.88
N ALA A 375 -0.96 -9.38 -20.08
CA ALA A 375 -0.64 -9.01 -18.70
C ALA A 375 0.20 -7.72 -18.61
N ALA A 376 1.17 -7.54 -19.53
CA ALA A 376 2.01 -6.35 -19.61
C ALA A 376 1.18 -5.10 -19.92
N ARG A 377 0.27 -5.16 -20.90
CA ARG A 377 -0.67 -4.06 -21.21
C ARG A 377 -1.62 -3.78 -20.06
N ILE A 378 -2.11 -4.79 -19.35
CA ILE A 378 -2.95 -4.57 -18.18
C ILE A 378 -2.19 -3.84 -17.07
N GLN A 379 -0.89 -4.11 -16.94
CA GLN A 379 0.03 -3.37 -16.10
C GLN A 379 0.51 -2.06 -16.70
N THR A 380 0.07 -1.68 -17.90
CA THR A 380 0.43 -0.44 -18.62
C THR A 380 1.89 -0.34 -19.07
N PHE A 381 2.54 -1.48 -19.28
CA PHE A 381 3.78 -1.52 -20.06
C PHE A 381 3.48 -1.36 -21.55
N PRO A 382 4.23 -0.48 -22.26
CA PRO A 382 4.07 -0.30 -23.70
C PRO A 382 4.55 -1.52 -24.49
N ASP A 383 4.11 -1.63 -25.74
CA ASP A 383 4.33 -2.80 -26.60
C ASP A 383 5.80 -3.03 -27.00
N HIS A 384 6.63 -1.98 -26.94
CA HIS A 384 8.07 -2.10 -27.17
C HIS A 384 8.83 -2.66 -25.97
N PHE A 385 8.23 -2.62 -24.77
CA PHE A 385 8.89 -3.11 -23.55
C PHE A 385 8.95 -4.64 -23.56
N ARG A 386 10.15 -5.19 -23.45
CA ARG A 386 10.46 -6.64 -23.46
C ARG A 386 10.93 -7.09 -22.07
N PHE A 387 10.76 -8.37 -21.75
CA PHE A 387 11.15 -8.93 -20.46
C PHE A 387 12.13 -10.08 -20.65
N ALA A 388 13.31 -9.98 -20.06
CA ALA A 388 14.30 -11.05 -20.07
C ALA A 388 13.85 -12.24 -19.22
N GLY A 389 14.49 -13.38 -19.45
CA GLY A 389 14.24 -14.61 -18.70
C GLY A 389 13.22 -15.53 -19.34
N SER A 390 12.78 -16.51 -18.56
CA SER A 390 11.73 -17.43 -18.99
C SER A 390 10.36 -16.75 -19.05
N PRO A 391 9.43 -17.26 -19.86
CA PRO A 391 7.99 -17.14 -19.68
C PRO A 391 7.45 -16.82 -18.26
N THR A 392 7.77 -17.72 -17.32
CA THR A 392 7.37 -17.63 -15.92
C THR A 392 8.00 -16.41 -15.24
N SER A 393 9.26 -16.11 -15.58
CA SER A 393 9.97 -14.94 -15.06
C SER A 393 9.34 -13.63 -15.51
N ALA A 394 9.02 -13.51 -16.81
CA ALA A 394 8.34 -12.34 -17.36
C ALA A 394 6.98 -12.08 -16.67
N PHE A 395 6.16 -13.12 -16.46
CA PHE A 395 4.90 -12.97 -15.71
C PHE A 395 5.12 -12.50 -14.26
N ARG A 396 6.15 -13.03 -13.59
CA ARG A 396 6.50 -12.62 -12.22
C ARG A 396 6.96 -11.17 -12.18
N GLN A 397 7.80 -10.76 -13.12
CA GLN A 397 8.26 -9.38 -13.29
C GLN A 397 7.08 -8.42 -13.48
N ILE A 398 6.16 -8.72 -14.39
CA ILE A 398 4.95 -7.92 -14.65
C ILE A 398 4.06 -7.83 -13.40
N GLY A 399 3.84 -8.94 -12.70
CA GLY A 399 2.98 -8.98 -11.52
C GLY A 399 3.54 -8.24 -10.29
N ASN A 400 4.86 -8.21 -10.15
CA ASN A 400 5.55 -7.46 -9.09
C ASN A 400 5.62 -5.96 -9.39
N ALA A 401 5.65 -5.56 -10.67
CA ALA A 401 5.83 -4.17 -11.05
C ALA A 401 4.76 -3.20 -10.50
N VAL A 402 5.18 -1.94 -10.33
CA VAL A 402 4.26 -0.80 -10.27
C VAL A 402 3.79 -0.50 -11.70
N PRO A 403 2.49 -0.25 -11.94
CA PRO A 403 2.03 0.10 -13.27
C PRO A 403 2.69 1.42 -13.75
N PRO A 404 3.35 1.46 -14.93
CA PRO A 404 4.04 2.66 -15.42
C PRO A 404 3.15 3.91 -15.49
N ARG A 405 1.87 3.79 -15.83
CA ARG A 405 0.96 4.96 -15.82
C ARG A 405 0.78 5.57 -14.43
N LEU A 406 0.69 4.75 -13.38
CA LEU A 406 0.60 5.26 -12.01
C LEU A 406 1.91 5.95 -11.63
N ALA A 407 3.05 5.30 -11.89
CA ALA A 407 4.37 5.86 -11.61
C ALA A 407 4.60 7.17 -12.37
N ARG A 408 4.16 7.28 -13.63
CA ARG A 408 4.18 8.51 -14.43
C ARG A 408 3.36 9.63 -13.80
N ALA A 409 2.12 9.34 -13.39
CA ALA A 409 1.25 10.35 -12.79
C ALA A 409 1.83 10.91 -11.49
N VAL A 410 2.36 10.05 -10.62
CA VAL A 410 3.02 10.46 -9.38
C VAL A 410 4.34 11.18 -9.66
N GLY A 411 5.16 10.62 -10.56
CA GLY A 411 6.43 11.19 -10.98
C GLY A 411 6.26 12.61 -11.54
N ALA A 412 5.28 12.84 -12.41
CA ALA A 412 5.03 14.16 -12.99
C ALA A 412 4.64 15.21 -11.92
N ALA A 413 3.86 14.81 -10.91
CA ALA A 413 3.54 15.68 -9.78
C ALA A 413 4.78 15.97 -8.90
N VAL A 414 5.71 15.02 -8.79
CA VAL A 414 7.00 15.24 -8.12
C VAL A 414 7.88 16.20 -8.92
N VAL A 415 8.01 16.03 -10.24
CA VAL A 415 8.74 16.95 -11.13
C VAL A 415 8.21 18.38 -10.95
N ASP A 416 6.89 18.57 -11.00
CA ASP A 416 6.26 19.89 -10.86
C ASP A 416 6.68 20.60 -9.57
N VAL A 417 6.64 19.89 -8.43
CA VAL A 417 7.06 20.45 -7.13
C VAL A 417 8.56 20.71 -7.06
N VAL A 418 9.37 19.77 -7.57
CA VAL A 418 10.83 19.83 -7.48
C VAL A 418 11.40 20.94 -8.36
N GLU A 419 10.87 21.15 -9.56
CA GLU A 419 11.34 22.16 -10.51
C GLU A 419 10.71 23.53 -10.30
N ARG A 420 9.40 23.60 -10.05
CA ARG A 420 8.67 24.88 -9.95
C ARG A 420 8.56 25.40 -8.52
N GLY A 421 8.87 24.56 -7.54
CA GLY A 421 8.69 24.84 -6.12
C GLY A 421 7.23 24.68 -5.67
N ALA A 422 7.05 24.70 -4.36
CA ALA A 422 5.75 24.70 -3.71
C ALA A 422 5.84 25.44 -2.37
N PRO A 423 4.73 25.92 -1.79
CA PRO A 423 4.78 26.48 -0.44
C PRO A 423 5.25 25.42 0.56
N ARG A 424 5.97 25.84 1.60
CA ARG A 424 6.31 24.94 2.71
C ARG A 424 5.04 24.56 3.48
N LEU A 425 4.95 23.30 3.90
CA LEU A 425 3.98 22.87 4.89
C LEU A 425 4.28 23.60 6.20
N ALA A 426 3.25 24.23 6.75
CA ALA A 426 3.35 24.96 8.00
C ALA A 426 3.41 24.05 9.24
N VAL A 427 3.12 22.75 9.08
CA VAL A 427 2.91 21.83 10.20
C VAL A 427 3.30 20.40 9.80
N THR A 428 3.99 19.71 10.69
CA THR A 428 4.36 18.29 10.59
C THR A 428 3.41 17.40 11.38
N THR A 429 3.49 16.08 11.18
CA THR A 429 2.78 15.12 12.04
C THR A 429 3.27 15.19 13.50
N SER A 430 4.55 15.49 13.72
CA SER A 430 5.10 15.70 15.07
C SER A 430 4.46 16.90 15.80
N ASP A 431 4.18 17.99 15.10
CA ASP A 431 3.55 19.19 15.67
C ASP A 431 2.11 18.92 16.11
N THR A 432 1.31 18.28 15.25
CA THR A 432 -0.08 17.95 15.58
C THR A 432 -0.17 16.98 16.75
N LYS A 433 0.73 15.99 16.80
CA LYS A 433 0.84 15.06 17.92
C LYS A 433 1.19 15.81 19.21
N ALA A 434 2.20 16.68 19.18
CA ALA A 434 2.63 17.45 20.34
C ALA A 434 1.48 18.34 20.87
N ALA A 435 0.74 18.99 19.98
CA ALA A 435 -0.44 19.79 20.36
C ALA A 435 -1.53 18.94 21.01
N LEU A 436 -1.83 17.76 20.46
CA LEU A 436 -2.80 16.82 21.03
C LEU A 436 -2.34 16.28 22.39
N ALA A 437 -1.07 15.89 22.52
CA ALA A 437 -0.51 15.39 23.78
C ALA A 437 -0.47 16.47 24.87
N ALA A 438 -0.11 17.71 24.52
CA ALA A 438 -0.16 18.85 25.45
C ALA A 438 -1.60 19.17 25.90
N TRP A 439 -2.57 19.05 24.99
CA TRP A 439 -3.98 19.19 25.31
C TRP A 439 -4.47 18.03 26.20
N PHE A 440 -4.04 16.79 25.94
CA PHE A 440 -4.31 15.67 26.83
C PHE A 440 -3.84 15.98 28.25
N GLN A 441 -2.64 16.55 28.41
CA GLN A 441 -2.09 16.82 29.73
C GLN A 441 -2.85 17.93 30.48
N SER A 442 -3.17 19.04 29.80
CA SER A 442 -3.71 20.26 30.44
C SER A 442 -5.24 20.38 30.45
N SER A 443 -5.94 19.70 29.54
CA SER A 443 -7.38 19.89 29.34
C SER A 443 -8.23 19.21 30.42
N SER A 444 -9.12 19.98 31.04
CA SER A 444 -10.19 19.48 31.91
C SER A 444 -11.30 18.75 31.13
N ALA A 445 -11.31 18.86 29.79
CA ALA A 445 -12.27 18.16 28.96
C ALA A 445 -11.95 16.66 28.82
N ILE A 446 -10.71 16.23 29.12
CA ILE A 446 -10.33 14.82 29.12
C ILE A 446 -11.06 14.07 30.24
N SER A 447 -11.74 12.99 29.88
CA SER A 447 -12.42 12.14 30.85
C SER A 447 -11.43 11.58 31.89
N PRO A 448 -11.72 11.65 33.20
CA PRO A 448 -10.75 11.31 34.25
C PRO A 448 -10.20 9.88 34.18
N TRP A 449 -11.02 8.90 33.78
CA TRP A 449 -10.59 7.49 33.65
C TRP A 449 -9.52 7.27 32.58
N LEU A 450 -9.45 8.14 31.56
CA LEU A 450 -8.46 8.05 30.49
C LEU A 450 -7.06 8.48 30.93
N ARG A 451 -6.92 9.02 32.15
CA ARG A 451 -5.63 9.36 32.77
C ARG A 451 -5.14 8.28 33.74
N THR A 452 -5.87 7.18 33.85
CA THR A 452 -5.53 6.09 34.77
C THR A 452 -4.73 5.02 34.04
N ASP A 453 -3.85 4.31 34.75
CA ASP A 453 -3.10 3.19 34.19
C ASP A 453 -3.88 1.86 34.33
N SER A 454 -5.21 1.92 34.31
CA SER A 454 -6.09 0.76 34.55
C SER A 454 -7.16 0.62 33.46
N ARG A 455 -7.07 -0.47 32.69
CA ARG A 455 -8.09 -0.85 31.69
C ARG A 455 -9.47 -1.00 32.31
N TRP A 456 -9.53 -1.54 33.53
CA TRP A 456 -10.78 -1.68 34.27
C TRP A 456 -11.40 -0.32 34.58
N MET A 457 -10.61 0.66 35.00
CA MET A 457 -11.08 2.02 35.29
C MET A 457 -11.61 2.72 34.04
N VAL A 458 -10.99 2.48 32.88
CA VAL A 458 -11.50 2.97 31.59
C VAL A 458 -12.84 2.33 31.25
N VAL A 459 -12.97 1.00 31.37
CA VAL A 459 -14.23 0.29 31.15
C VAL A 459 -15.32 0.82 32.06
N LEU A 460 -15.03 0.96 33.36
CA LEU A 460 -15.96 1.43 34.37
C LEU A 460 -16.41 2.87 34.12
N GLY A 461 -15.45 3.78 33.93
CA GLY A 461 -15.71 5.21 33.73
C GLY A 461 -16.45 5.48 32.43
N ASP A 462 -16.02 4.90 31.31
CA ASP A 462 -16.65 5.11 30.01
C ASP A 462 -18.07 4.52 29.95
N THR A 463 -18.29 3.36 30.57
CA THR A 463 -19.60 2.71 30.59
C THR A 463 -20.61 3.49 31.43
N ILE A 464 -20.22 3.92 32.64
CA ILE A 464 -21.13 4.63 33.56
C ILE A 464 -21.26 6.10 33.14
N LEU A 465 -20.15 6.79 32.89
CA LEU A 465 -20.10 8.25 32.82
C LEU A 465 -19.77 8.80 31.42
N GLY A 466 -19.43 7.97 30.43
CA GLY A 466 -18.95 8.43 29.12
C GLY A 466 -19.93 9.27 28.30
N SER A 467 -21.22 9.25 28.63
CA SER A 467 -22.26 10.07 28.01
C SER A 467 -22.71 11.27 28.86
N GLU A 468 -22.14 11.44 30.04
CA GLU A 468 -22.60 12.44 31.01
C GLU A 468 -21.92 13.80 30.83
N SER A 469 -22.55 14.85 31.36
CA SER A 469 -21.96 16.19 31.38
C SER A 469 -20.71 16.26 32.25
N ALA A 470 -19.81 17.21 31.98
CA ALA A 470 -18.60 17.42 32.79
C ALA A 470 -18.92 17.63 34.29
N THR A 471 -20.04 18.29 34.60
CA THR A 471 -20.51 18.50 35.98
C THR A 471 -20.88 17.19 36.66
N VAL A 472 -21.63 16.32 35.97
CA VAL A 472 -22.02 15.00 36.49
C VAL A 472 -20.80 14.09 36.65
N ILE A 473 -19.89 14.10 35.67
CA ILE A 473 -18.62 13.37 35.75
C ILE A 473 -17.83 13.82 36.98
N ALA A 474 -17.65 15.12 37.19
CA ALA A 474 -16.90 15.65 38.34
C ALA A 474 -17.53 15.27 39.69
N ALA A 475 -18.86 15.24 39.76
CA ALA A 475 -19.58 14.87 40.98
C ALA A 475 -19.49 13.37 41.31
N LEU A 476 -19.61 12.50 40.29
CA LEU A 476 -19.73 11.06 40.49
C LEU A 476 -18.40 10.30 40.38
N TRP A 477 -17.43 10.81 39.62
CA TRP A 477 -16.16 10.11 39.40
C TRP A 477 -15.44 9.71 40.70
N PRO A 478 -15.33 10.56 41.75
CA PRO A 478 -14.68 10.15 43.00
C PRO A 478 -15.31 8.91 43.65
N SER A 479 -16.63 8.72 43.50
CA SER A 479 -17.33 7.53 44.00
C SER A 479 -17.10 6.32 43.09
N VAL A 480 -17.16 6.52 41.77
CA VAL A 480 -16.95 5.45 40.79
C VAL A 480 -15.50 4.95 40.82
N SER A 481 -14.52 5.85 40.98
CA SER A 481 -13.10 5.51 41.00
C SER A 481 -12.65 4.74 42.24
N ALA A 482 -13.47 4.69 43.29
CA ALA A 482 -13.21 3.86 44.45
C ALA A 482 -13.23 2.35 44.11
N TRP A 483 -13.88 1.96 43.02
CA TRP A 483 -13.93 0.58 42.52
C TRP A 483 -12.78 0.28 41.55
N GLU A 484 -11.55 0.51 42.01
CA GLU A 484 -10.31 0.43 41.22
C GLU A 484 -10.02 -0.96 40.58
N SER A 485 -10.73 -2.01 41.01
CA SER A 485 -10.67 -3.35 40.42
C SER A 485 -12.05 -3.97 40.29
N ALA A 486 -12.17 -4.94 39.37
CA ALA A 486 -13.39 -5.72 39.20
C ALA A 486 -13.87 -6.40 40.50
N ARG A 487 -12.93 -6.84 41.36
CA ARG A 487 -13.27 -7.42 42.67
C ARG A 487 -13.90 -6.38 43.60
N LYS A 488 -13.27 -5.21 43.75
CA LYS A 488 -13.81 -4.11 44.57
C LYS A 488 -15.16 -3.62 44.05
N PHE A 489 -15.36 -3.62 42.73
CA PHE A 489 -16.66 -3.34 42.13
C PHE A 489 -17.74 -4.34 42.59
N LEU A 490 -17.46 -5.65 42.51
CA LEU A 490 -18.41 -6.69 42.93
C LEU A 490 -18.75 -6.61 44.43
N GLU A 491 -17.76 -6.31 45.28
CA GLU A 491 -17.97 -6.07 46.72
C GLU A 491 -18.90 -4.88 46.99
N ASN A 492 -18.98 -3.92 46.05
CA ASN A 492 -19.76 -2.69 46.18
C ASN A 492 -20.93 -2.59 45.17
N GLN A 493 -21.34 -3.72 44.57
CA GLN A 493 -22.31 -3.74 43.46
C GLN A 493 -23.64 -3.03 43.79
N GLY A 494 -24.10 -3.09 45.05
CA GLY A 494 -25.33 -2.40 45.47
C GLY A 494 -25.26 -0.89 45.28
N ARG A 495 -24.11 -0.28 45.58
CA ARG A 495 -23.89 1.16 45.39
C ARG A 495 -23.71 1.52 43.91
N ALA A 496 -23.16 0.61 43.11
CA ALA A 496 -23.09 0.77 41.67
C ALA A 496 -24.48 0.77 41.02
N ILE A 497 -25.36 -0.14 41.43
CA ILE A 497 -26.76 -0.18 40.99
C ILE A 497 -27.48 1.12 41.32
N GLU A 498 -27.27 1.67 42.53
CA GLU A 498 -27.87 2.94 42.96
C GLU A 498 -27.42 4.11 42.06
N ILE A 499 -26.10 4.27 41.86
CA ILE A 499 -25.53 5.35 41.03
C ILE A 499 -26.01 5.25 39.58
N VAL A 500 -25.99 4.04 39.00
CA VAL A 500 -26.47 3.81 37.63
C VAL A 500 -27.99 4.02 37.53
N GLY A 501 -28.74 3.72 38.59
CA GLY A 501 -30.15 4.02 38.73
C GLY A 501 -30.45 5.52 38.70
N TRP A 502 -29.65 6.34 39.38
CA TRP A 502 -29.76 7.81 39.32
C TRP A 502 -29.54 8.37 37.91
N LEU A 503 -28.69 7.69 37.11
CA LEU A 503 -28.43 8.03 35.71
C LEU A 503 -29.50 7.47 34.74
N GLY A 504 -30.53 6.80 35.25
CA GLY A 504 -31.65 6.28 34.45
C GLY A 504 -31.27 5.10 33.55
N ARG A 505 -30.22 4.34 33.87
CA ARG A 505 -29.69 3.27 33.01
C ARG A 505 -29.49 1.93 33.75
N PRO A 506 -30.51 1.39 34.45
CA PRO A 506 -30.34 0.26 35.38
C PRO A 506 -29.67 -0.98 34.76
N GLY A 507 -29.92 -1.28 33.48
CA GLY A 507 -29.29 -2.42 32.79
C GLY A 507 -27.77 -2.33 32.61
N LEU A 508 -27.16 -1.15 32.77
CA LEU A 508 -25.69 -1.03 32.74
C LEU A 508 -25.03 -1.67 33.97
N ALA A 509 -25.74 -1.74 35.10
CA ALA A 509 -25.19 -2.33 36.32
C ALA A 509 -25.00 -3.85 36.12
N ASP A 510 -26.01 -4.54 35.58
CA ASP A 510 -25.94 -5.97 35.28
C ASP A 510 -24.81 -6.28 34.28
N GLN A 511 -24.69 -5.45 33.24
CA GLN A 511 -23.61 -5.55 32.25
C GLN A 511 -22.21 -5.42 32.88
N LEU A 512 -22.04 -4.48 33.82
CA LEU A 512 -20.76 -4.28 34.52
C LEU A 512 -20.48 -5.39 35.54
N VAL A 513 -21.51 -5.95 36.18
CA VAL A 513 -21.37 -7.12 37.06
C VAL A 513 -20.90 -8.32 36.25
N GLU A 514 -21.49 -8.59 35.09
CA GLU A 514 -21.07 -9.66 34.18
C GLU A 514 -19.61 -9.47 33.73
N ALA A 515 -19.25 -8.26 33.30
CA ALA A 515 -17.88 -7.93 32.93
C ALA A 515 -16.90 -8.13 34.09
N ALA A 516 -17.26 -7.67 35.30
CA ALA A 516 -16.43 -7.81 36.49
C ALA A 516 -16.22 -9.27 36.88
N MET A 517 -17.28 -10.09 36.84
CA MET A 517 -17.20 -11.53 37.10
C MET A 517 -16.27 -12.23 36.11
N ALA A 518 -16.36 -11.91 34.81
CA ALA A 518 -15.49 -12.48 33.78
C ALA A 518 -14.01 -12.11 34.01
N VAL A 519 -13.73 -10.87 34.42
CA VAL A 519 -12.38 -10.40 34.76
C VAL A 519 -11.85 -11.13 36.00
N VAL A 520 -12.63 -11.21 37.08
CA VAL A 520 -12.23 -11.91 38.31
C VAL A 520 -11.99 -13.41 38.06
N ALA A 521 -12.85 -14.06 37.26
CA ALA A 521 -12.71 -15.48 36.90
C ALA A 521 -11.41 -15.76 36.11
N SER A 522 -10.86 -14.75 35.44
CA SER A 522 -9.61 -14.83 34.69
C SER A 522 -8.38 -14.40 35.50
N GLY A 523 -8.49 -14.30 36.83
CA GLY A 523 -7.38 -13.89 37.70
C GLY A 523 -7.23 -12.37 37.89
N GLY A 524 -8.19 -11.57 37.44
CA GLY A 524 -8.23 -10.12 37.67
C GLY A 524 -7.47 -9.27 36.64
N SER A 525 -6.76 -9.88 35.70
CA SER A 525 -6.20 -9.17 34.53
C SER A 525 -7.30 -8.87 33.51
N LEU A 526 -7.12 -7.81 32.71
CA LEU A 526 -8.00 -7.45 31.60
C LEU A 526 -7.16 -7.22 30.33
N ASP A 527 -6.72 -8.32 29.73
CA ASP A 527 -5.91 -8.33 28.50
C ASP A 527 -6.74 -8.05 27.23
N ASP A 528 -6.06 -7.90 26.09
CA ASP A 528 -6.71 -7.66 24.80
C ASP A 528 -7.70 -8.77 24.42
N ALA A 529 -7.39 -10.03 24.74
CA ALA A 529 -8.23 -11.17 24.41
C ALA A 529 -9.52 -11.18 25.24
N GLN A 530 -9.44 -10.79 26.51
CA GLN A 530 -10.58 -10.63 27.40
C GLN A 530 -11.47 -9.48 26.96
N LEU A 531 -10.91 -8.31 26.65
CA LEU A 531 -11.67 -7.19 26.11
C LEU A 531 -12.42 -7.58 24.83
N ASN A 532 -11.75 -8.29 23.91
CA ASN A 532 -12.39 -8.79 22.68
C ASN A 532 -13.49 -9.83 22.96
N ARG A 533 -13.32 -10.71 23.95
CA ARG A 533 -14.37 -11.65 24.38
C ARG A 533 -15.60 -10.90 24.90
N LEU A 534 -15.40 -9.91 25.76
CA LEU A 534 -16.48 -9.07 26.30
C LEU A 534 -17.21 -8.28 25.21
N VAL A 535 -16.50 -7.84 24.17
CA VAL A 535 -17.13 -7.23 22.99
C VAL A 535 -17.94 -8.26 22.20
N THR A 536 -17.41 -9.46 22.02
CA THR A 536 -18.05 -10.53 21.26
C THR A 536 -19.31 -11.06 21.94
N SER A 537 -19.33 -11.13 23.27
CA SER A 537 -20.51 -11.50 24.05
C SER A 537 -21.56 -10.38 24.13
N GLY A 538 -21.24 -9.16 23.69
CA GLY A 538 -22.10 -7.98 23.83
C GLY A 538 -22.03 -7.31 25.20
N THR A 539 -21.24 -7.86 26.14
CA THR A 539 -21.04 -7.33 27.49
C THR A 539 -20.27 -6.00 27.51
N LEU A 540 -19.52 -5.67 26.46
CA LEU A 540 -18.79 -4.39 26.36
C LEU A 540 -18.91 -3.77 24.97
N ARG A 541 -19.02 -2.44 24.89
CA ARG A 541 -18.98 -1.74 23.61
C ARG A 541 -17.57 -1.81 23.01
N ALA A 542 -17.48 -2.04 21.71
CA ALA A 542 -16.20 -2.07 21.00
C ALA A 542 -15.38 -0.78 21.18
N THR A 543 -16.04 0.39 21.26
CA THR A 543 -15.37 1.68 21.48
C THR A 543 -14.74 1.78 22.87
N THR A 544 -15.41 1.26 23.90
CA THR A 544 -14.91 1.25 25.27
C THR A 544 -13.71 0.31 25.40
N ALA A 545 -13.79 -0.87 24.77
CA ALA A 545 -12.66 -1.79 24.71
C ALA A 545 -11.45 -1.17 24.01
N GLN A 546 -11.67 -0.44 22.90
CA GLN A 546 -10.59 0.27 22.19
C GLN A 546 -9.94 1.35 23.07
N LEU A 547 -10.72 2.13 23.82
CA LEU A 547 -10.16 3.13 24.76
C LEU A 547 -9.33 2.47 25.86
N ALA A 548 -9.82 1.35 26.41
CA ALA A 548 -9.09 0.60 27.43
C ALA A 548 -7.76 0.04 26.88
N MET A 549 -7.78 -0.55 25.68
CA MET A 549 -6.57 -1.02 24.98
C MET A 549 -5.57 0.12 24.74
N LEU A 550 -6.04 1.33 24.40
CA LEU A 550 -5.15 2.48 24.18
C LEU A 550 -4.51 3.00 25.46
N THR A 551 -5.28 3.04 26.55
CA THR A 551 -4.80 3.65 27.79
C THR A 551 -3.69 2.81 28.43
N VAL A 552 -3.77 1.48 28.28
CA VAL A 552 -2.73 0.54 28.72
C VAL A 552 -2.44 -0.41 27.56
N PRO A 553 -1.55 -0.06 26.61
CA PRO A 553 -1.32 -0.87 25.42
C PRO A 553 -0.57 -2.18 25.71
N GLU A 554 -1.04 -3.28 25.11
CA GLU A 554 -0.35 -4.57 25.08
C GLU A 554 0.29 -4.77 23.70
N GLY A 555 1.59 -4.49 23.59
CA GLY A 555 2.32 -4.62 22.33
C GLY A 555 2.25 -3.38 21.44
N GLU A 556 1.90 -3.54 20.16
CA GLU A 556 1.89 -2.44 19.19
C GLU A 556 0.67 -1.52 19.39
N GLU A 557 0.90 -0.21 19.49
CA GLU A 557 -0.15 0.79 19.65
C GLU A 557 -1.13 0.80 18.47
N PRO A 558 -2.42 0.44 18.68
CA PRO A 558 -3.38 0.39 17.59
C PRO A 558 -3.86 1.79 17.21
N VAL A 559 -3.91 2.10 15.91
CA VAL A 559 -4.55 3.34 15.43
C VAL A 559 -6.08 3.18 15.39
N VAL A 560 -6.79 3.88 16.27
CA VAL A 560 -8.25 3.81 16.42
C VAL A 560 -8.91 4.91 15.59
N ALA A 561 -9.42 4.50 14.44
CA ALA A 561 -10.13 5.38 13.50
C ALA A 561 -11.65 5.37 13.73
N ASN A 562 -12.10 5.82 14.90
CA ASN A 562 -13.53 5.93 15.19
C ASN A 562 -14.18 7.13 14.44
N THR A 563 -15.52 7.20 14.42
CA THR A 563 -16.25 8.27 13.70
C THR A 563 -15.84 9.68 14.12
N GLY A 564 -15.50 9.89 15.40
CA GLY A 564 -15.04 11.17 15.93
C GLY A 564 -13.67 11.55 15.39
N ALA A 565 -12.68 10.68 15.57
CA ALA A 565 -11.31 10.86 15.08
C ALA A 565 -11.26 11.04 13.55
N LEU A 566 -12.04 10.24 12.81
CA LEU A 566 -12.16 10.36 11.35
C LEU A 566 -12.76 11.71 10.93
N ARG A 567 -13.74 12.23 11.68
CA ARG A 567 -14.32 13.55 11.41
C ARG A 567 -13.30 14.67 11.65
N VAL A 568 -12.55 14.60 12.75
CA VAL A 568 -11.46 15.54 13.03
C VAL A 568 -10.44 15.50 11.89
N ALA A 569 -9.98 14.32 11.50
CA ALA A 569 -9.02 14.15 10.41
C ALA A 569 -9.55 14.66 9.06
N GLY A 570 -10.79 14.36 8.70
CA GLY A 570 -11.42 14.85 7.47
C GLY A 570 -11.52 16.38 7.43
N ARG A 571 -12.02 16.99 8.52
CA ARG A 571 -12.10 18.44 8.65
C ARG A 571 -10.72 19.11 8.63
N TYR A 572 -9.73 18.51 9.30
CA TYR A 572 -8.37 19.01 9.36
C TYR A 572 -7.70 19.04 7.98
N PHE A 573 -7.63 17.90 7.29
CA PHE A 573 -6.90 17.79 6.02
C PHE A 573 -7.68 18.30 4.80
N GLN A 574 -9.02 18.29 4.82
CA GLN A 574 -9.82 18.55 3.63
C GLN A 574 -10.90 19.63 3.80
N GLY A 575 -11.12 20.15 5.01
CA GLY A 575 -12.21 21.09 5.26
C GLY A 575 -13.61 20.47 5.14
N THR A 576 -13.73 19.14 4.96
CA THR A 576 -15.03 18.48 4.78
C THR A 576 -15.10 17.10 5.46
N GLU A 577 -16.33 16.57 5.58
CA GLU A 577 -16.59 15.22 6.07
C GLU A 577 -16.81 14.20 4.94
N ARG A 578 -16.64 14.60 3.67
CA ARG A 578 -17.04 13.79 2.51
C ARG A 578 -16.27 12.48 2.38
N TRP A 579 -15.08 12.40 2.96
CA TRP A 579 -14.19 11.21 2.91
C TRP A 579 -14.46 10.14 3.98
N LEU A 580 -15.53 10.26 4.77
CA LEU A 580 -15.92 9.26 5.77
C LEU A 580 -16.26 7.87 5.20
N LYS A 581 -16.27 7.68 3.87
CA LYS A 581 -16.57 6.41 3.19
C LYS A 581 -15.39 5.41 3.19
N ASN A 582 -14.15 5.89 3.31
CA ASN A 582 -12.93 5.05 3.28
C ASN A 582 -12.28 4.94 4.67
N ARG A 583 -13.10 4.59 5.68
CA ARG A 583 -12.67 4.52 7.09
C ARG A 583 -11.45 3.62 7.31
N ASN A 584 -11.41 2.51 6.58
CA ASN A 584 -10.38 1.49 6.71
C ASN A 584 -9.17 1.73 5.79
N SER A 585 -9.13 2.82 5.02
CA SER A 585 -7.96 3.23 4.23
C SER A 585 -7.45 4.62 4.59
N ASP A 586 -7.82 5.62 3.80
CA ASP A 586 -7.28 6.98 3.89
C ASP A 586 -7.66 7.65 5.20
N GLY A 587 -8.83 7.30 5.76
CA GLY A 587 -9.23 7.77 7.08
C GLY A 587 -8.28 7.30 8.19
N ARG A 588 -7.88 6.03 8.17
CA ARG A 588 -6.94 5.48 9.15
C ARG A 588 -5.56 6.12 9.00
N ILE A 589 -5.06 6.28 7.77
CA ILE A 589 -3.81 6.99 7.49
C ILE A 589 -3.86 8.42 8.02
N ALA A 590 -4.94 9.15 7.75
CA ALA A 590 -5.11 10.52 8.22
C ALA A 590 -5.10 10.62 9.75
N VAL A 591 -5.74 9.68 10.46
CA VAL A 591 -5.65 9.59 11.93
C VAL A 591 -4.21 9.36 12.36
N GLY A 592 -3.50 8.39 11.76
CA GLY A 592 -2.08 8.12 12.04
C GLY A 592 -1.18 9.34 11.84
N ARG A 593 -1.49 10.17 10.83
CA ARG A 593 -0.77 11.43 10.54
C ARG A 593 -1.09 12.58 11.49
N LEU A 594 -2.13 12.48 12.33
CA LEU A 594 -2.36 13.45 13.40
C LEU A 594 -1.63 13.07 14.68
N ILE A 595 -1.53 11.77 14.97
CA ILE A 595 -1.05 11.25 16.25
C ILE A 595 0.44 10.89 16.26
N GLY A 596 1.13 10.89 15.12
CA GLY A 596 2.57 10.62 15.04
C GLY A 596 2.97 9.23 15.54
N PHE A 597 4.25 9.01 15.87
CA PHE A 597 4.75 7.74 16.44
C PHE A 597 5.97 7.93 17.34
N ASP A 598 5.73 7.88 18.65
CA ASP A 598 6.67 7.94 19.78
C ASP A 598 5.91 7.70 21.09
N GLU A 599 6.57 7.94 22.23
CA GLU A 599 6.02 7.78 23.58
C GLU A 599 4.77 8.64 23.88
N GLU A 600 4.55 9.76 23.17
CA GLU A 600 3.40 10.64 23.39
C GLU A 600 2.21 10.29 22.46
N SER A 601 2.39 9.34 21.53
CA SER A 601 1.39 9.04 20.52
C SER A 601 0.09 8.48 21.07
N THR A 602 0.18 7.66 22.12
CA THR A 602 -0.99 7.16 22.85
C THR A 602 -1.81 8.32 23.44
N LYS A 603 -1.15 9.27 24.11
CA LYS A 603 -1.81 10.47 24.68
C LYS A 603 -2.44 11.31 23.58
N ALA A 604 -1.73 11.51 22.47
CA ALA A 604 -2.25 12.23 21.31
C ALA A 604 -3.49 11.56 20.70
N GLN A 605 -3.52 10.22 20.64
CA GLN A 605 -4.66 9.47 20.12
C GLN A 605 -5.88 9.53 21.05
N VAL A 606 -5.67 9.43 22.36
CA VAL A 606 -6.74 9.62 23.34
C VAL A 606 -7.30 11.04 23.27
N ALA A 607 -6.43 12.06 23.19
CA ALA A 607 -6.84 13.43 22.95
C ALA A 607 -7.64 13.58 21.64
N LEU A 608 -7.20 12.98 20.54
CA LEU A 608 -7.91 13.07 19.26
C LEU A 608 -9.32 12.48 19.34
N ILE A 609 -9.50 11.37 20.08
CA ILE A 609 -10.81 10.78 20.31
C ILE A 609 -11.70 11.73 21.13
N GLU A 610 -11.17 12.31 22.22
CA GLU A 610 -11.90 13.24 23.08
C GLU A 610 -12.23 14.56 22.36
N VAL A 611 -11.30 15.08 21.54
CA VAL A 611 -11.56 16.21 20.63
C VAL A 611 -12.70 15.85 19.70
N GLY A 612 -12.69 14.66 19.10
CA GLY A 612 -13.79 14.18 18.27
C GLY A 612 -15.11 14.08 19.03
N ALA A 613 -15.10 13.60 20.27
CA ALA A 613 -16.32 13.39 21.06
C ALA A 613 -16.94 14.71 21.56
N LYS A 614 -16.11 15.63 22.07
CA LYS A 614 -16.56 16.78 22.87
C LYS A 614 -16.39 18.12 22.18
N VAL A 615 -15.35 18.29 21.35
CA VAL A 615 -14.99 19.60 20.77
C VAL A 615 -15.43 19.71 19.32
N CYS A 616 -14.94 18.81 18.47
CA CYS A 616 -15.20 18.78 17.05
C CYS A 616 -16.48 17.97 16.75
N THR A 617 -17.60 18.36 17.34
CA THR A 617 -18.89 17.66 17.19
C THR A 617 -19.49 17.83 15.77
N PRO A 618 -20.41 16.96 15.34
CA PRO A 618 -21.04 17.06 14.02
C PRO A 618 -21.84 18.35 13.80
N LYS A 619 -22.56 18.83 14.83
CA LYS A 619 -23.52 19.94 14.70
C LYS A 619 -22.96 21.29 15.15
N ALA A 620 -22.24 21.33 16.27
CA ALA A 620 -21.77 22.57 16.89
C ALA A 620 -20.31 22.40 17.35
N PRO A 621 -19.33 22.41 16.43
CA PRO A 621 -17.94 22.27 16.81
C PRO A 621 -17.41 23.54 17.48
N GLU A 622 -16.72 23.38 18.61
CA GLU A 622 -16.08 24.47 19.35
C GLU A 622 -14.64 24.68 18.85
N CYS A 623 -14.48 25.14 17.61
CA CYS A 623 -13.17 25.24 16.96
C CYS A 623 -12.15 26.08 17.77
N ARG A 624 -12.60 27.10 18.52
CA ARG A 624 -11.72 27.98 19.32
C ARG A 624 -10.93 27.26 20.42
N VAL A 625 -11.46 26.16 20.95
CA VAL A 625 -10.80 25.37 22.01
C VAL A 625 -10.15 24.09 21.48
N CYS A 626 -10.18 23.89 20.16
CA CYS A 626 -9.56 22.72 19.52
C CYS A 626 -8.04 22.89 19.44
N PRO A 627 -7.23 21.91 19.89
CA PRO A 627 -5.76 22.02 19.86
C PRO A 627 -5.17 22.06 18.45
N LEU A 628 -5.96 21.71 17.43
CA LEU A 628 -5.54 21.68 16.03
C LEU A 628 -6.02 22.91 15.23
N VAL A 629 -6.67 23.90 15.88
CA VAL A 629 -7.38 24.99 15.20
C VAL A 629 -6.49 25.79 14.25
N SER A 630 -5.24 26.07 14.65
CA SER A 630 -4.30 26.91 13.90
C SER A 630 -3.92 26.35 12.52
N TRP A 631 -4.14 25.06 12.28
CA TRP A 631 -3.78 24.37 11.04
C TRP A 631 -4.96 23.64 10.38
N CYS A 632 -6.15 23.75 10.97
CA CYS A 632 -7.32 23.03 10.51
C CYS A 632 -8.01 23.77 9.35
N ARG A 633 -8.06 23.15 8.17
CA ARG A 633 -8.71 23.75 6.99
C ARG A 633 -10.18 24.13 7.24
N TYR A 634 -10.94 23.26 7.91
CA TYR A 634 -12.34 23.56 8.26
C TYR A 634 -12.51 24.80 9.14
N ALA A 635 -11.53 25.08 10.01
CA ALA A 635 -11.55 26.26 10.87
C ALA A 635 -11.05 27.51 10.14
N SER A 636 -10.17 27.38 9.15
CA SER A 636 -9.71 28.50 8.32
C SER A 636 -10.80 29.04 7.39
N ASP A 637 -11.75 28.18 6.98
CA ASP A 637 -12.85 28.54 6.08
C ASP A 637 -14.07 29.17 6.79
N ARG A 638 -13.98 29.45 8.10
CA ARG A 638 -15.08 29.95 8.97
C ARG A 638 -14.60 31.05 9.90
#